data_AF-A0A1Z4I1T6-F1
#
_entry.id   AF-A0A1Z4I1T6-F1
#
_cell.length_a   1.000
_cell.length_b   1.000
_cell.length_c   1.000
_cell.angle_alpha   90.00
_cell.angle_beta   90.00
_cell.angle_gamma   90.00
#
_symmetry.space_group_name_H-M   'P 1'
#
loop_
_entity.id
_entity.type
_entity.pdbx_description
1 polymer ?
#
loop_
_entity_poly.entity_id
_entity_poly.type
_entity_poly.pdbx_seq_one_letter_code
_entity_poly.pdbx_strand_id
1 'polypeptide(L)'
;MTDNAGNTLTTARKLTLSSSLQTFTDRVDSTDPNDFYSFSLSARSSLNIAVDGLSANADVQLIKDTNSNGLVDSGEVLNGSYKTGSSSESIRPTLDAGNYFIRVYSNTGDTNYNLKIFENFAPTSLEFKLNNTSLKATDTLTINSAWVSDINGAKDLSKVDFRIQRANGSWIDVADANTFTADPNNVNRASFSYSLSLNSLNLAAGTYTIQGIAYDKTSAASNTVRLGLNIENPGLALTTDKKISLSGSTQTFADKVDSSNVNDFYSFSLNARGNLNLAVDGLSANADVQIIKDANSNGLFDGGEVISGSYKTGSSSESIRTTVDAGNYFIRVYSQSGNTNYNLKIFENFAPTSLDFKLNNTSLNPTDTLSINSAWVLDSNGVSDLSKVDFRIQKADGTWLNVADATSFTADSSNANKASFNYSLSLGSLNLGAGTYTLQGIAYDKTGAASNTVKQTFTLTTATTTDTTAVSNTQDWFSQNLLDSQLVTLTRKLASDGSLSRQDMLDIFRNVQDNSAIDTNEVTDLKALLDTSTPFSMQDPVKWLSKQVANGASTGMSATNFESNLVGRWFLGTVAPTPVFNGSNLTYTVVQGTLFGTANEARIGDIDQGRLGNCAFLAALGATFGRQSNDAGNASSSVINSMITDNGDNTYTIRFYSTTASDPGEAQYVTVDRRIATGIASKRNNGVLWVALVEKAYAQWREWKDGQPGYNLIGNGDSLSRPLRFIIGQDNTNYAMSQVSFSMLDTALANGQAITTARGGGDSKYIVGSHAYSVTNVYVNSSGEQRVILRNPWGVDGRTQIGANDGFLDLSFSEFKETLTYGVTIV
;
A
#
# COMPACT_ATOMS: atom_id res chain seq x y z
N MET A 1 33.19 -51.10 -16.84
CA MET A 1 34.00 -50.17 -16.02
C MET A 1 34.62 -51.00 -14.90
N THR A 2 35.80 -50.65 -14.42
CA THR A 2 36.44 -51.36 -13.30
C THR A 2 35.86 -50.82 -11.99
N ASP A 3 35.40 -51.70 -11.11
CA ASP A 3 35.01 -51.37 -9.73
C ASP A 3 36.29 -51.18 -8.87
N ASN A 4 36.38 -50.04 -8.18
CA ASN A 4 37.51 -49.67 -7.34
C ASN A 4 37.10 -49.22 -5.92
N ALA A 5 35.81 -49.07 -5.63
CA ALA A 5 35.33 -48.64 -4.33
C ALA A 5 34.81 -49.86 -3.55
N GLY A 6 34.78 -49.75 -2.22
CA GLY A 6 34.42 -50.89 -1.37
C GLY A 6 33.01 -50.77 -0.83
N ASN A 7 32.35 -51.89 -0.60
CA ASN A 7 30.97 -51.99 -0.04
C ASN A 7 30.81 -51.64 1.44
N THR A 8 31.87 -51.26 2.14
CA THR A 8 31.84 -50.89 3.56
C THR A 8 32.71 -49.68 3.84
N LEU A 9 32.47 -48.99 4.96
CA LEU A 9 33.31 -47.87 5.42
C LEU A 9 34.77 -48.30 5.59
N THR A 10 35.02 -49.53 6.07
CA THR A 10 36.38 -50.05 6.28
C THR A 10 37.16 -50.31 4.99
N THR A 11 36.44 -50.59 3.89
CA THR A 11 37.00 -50.84 2.56
C THR A 11 36.90 -49.61 1.66
N ALA A 12 36.53 -48.46 2.19
CA ALA A 12 36.26 -47.27 1.41
C ALA A 12 37.49 -46.78 0.63
N ARG A 13 37.29 -46.39 -0.63
CA ARG A 13 38.34 -45.83 -1.47
C ARG A 13 38.75 -44.45 -0.93
N LYS A 14 40.01 -44.32 -0.52
CA LYS A 14 40.54 -43.06 0.03
C LYS A 14 40.73 -42.01 -1.07
N LEU A 15 40.18 -40.82 -0.86
CA LEU A 15 40.32 -39.65 -1.71
C LEU A 15 41.25 -38.62 -1.06
N THR A 16 42.06 -37.96 -1.89
CA THR A 16 42.83 -36.77 -1.53
C THR A 16 42.17 -35.58 -2.22
N LEU A 17 41.47 -34.74 -1.46
CA LEU A 17 40.72 -33.61 -2.01
C LEU A 17 41.64 -32.47 -2.45
N SER A 18 41.14 -31.65 -3.36
CA SER A 18 41.77 -30.41 -3.81
C SER A 18 40.71 -29.36 -4.14
N SER A 19 41.13 -28.10 -4.29
CA SER A 19 40.26 -27.02 -4.77
C SER A 19 39.96 -27.08 -6.27
N SER A 20 40.60 -27.99 -7.00
CA SER A 20 40.26 -28.29 -8.40
C SER A 20 39.26 -29.44 -8.48
N LEU A 21 38.36 -29.38 -9.46
CA LEU A 21 37.40 -30.45 -9.73
C LEU A 21 38.12 -31.77 -10.03
N GLN A 22 37.89 -32.76 -9.17
CA GLN A 22 38.33 -34.14 -9.37
C GLN A 22 37.16 -34.99 -9.85
N THR A 23 37.43 -36.01 -10.65
CA THR A 23 36.43 -36.94 -11.18
C THR A 23 36.91 -38.38 -11.03
N PHE A 24 36.08 -39.21 -10.42
CA PHE A 24 36.30 -40.63 -10.19
C PHE A 24 35.20 -41.42 -10.89
N THR A 25 35.53 -42.52 -11.55
CA THR A 25 34.57 -43.38 -12.25
C THR A 25 34.43 -44.71 -11.50
N ASP A 26 33.19 -45.17 -11.33
CA ASP A 26 32.84 -46.46 -10.70
C ASP A 26 31.44 -46.94 -11.14
N ARG A 27 31.00 -48.09 -10.61
CA ARG A 27 29.72 -48.72 -10.94
C ARG A 27 29.11 -49.37 -9.71
N VAL A 28 27.81 -49.17 -9.52
CA VAL A 28 26.98 -49.93 -8.57
C VAL A 28 25.98 -50.84 -9.30
N ASP A 29 25.71 -52.02 -8.75
CA ASP A 29 24.73 -52.98 -9.25
C ASP A 29 24.14 -53.87 -8.14
N SER A 30 23.43 -54.95 -8.52
CA SER A 30 22.78 -55.85 -7.55
C SER A 30 23.74 -56.74 -6.76
N THR A 31 24.96 -56.95 -7.25
CA THR A 31 26.01 -57.72 -6.58
C THR A 31 27.00 -56.83 -5.84
N ASP A 32 27.07 -55.57 -6.24
CA ASP A 32 27.89 -54.50 -5.66
C ASP A 32 27.03 -53.24 -5.40
N PRO A 33 26.19 -53.26 -4.34
CA PRO A 33 25.18 -52.23 -4.15
C PRO A 33 25.71 -50.91 -3.58
N ASN A 34 26.94 -50.87 -3.03
CA ASN A 34 27.47 -49.68 -2.38
C ASN A 34 28.93 -49.43 -2.76
N ASP A 35 29.21 -48.19 -3.12
CA ASP A 35 30.56 -47.67 -3.25
C ASP A 35 30.83 -46.63 -2.19
N PHE A 36 31.74 -46.97 -1.27
CA PHE A 36 32.20 -46.04 -0.24
C PHE A 36 33.53 -45.39 -0.60
N TYR A 37 33.59 -44.08 -0.38
CA TYR A 37 34.79 -43.25 -0.46
C TYR A 37 35.06 -42.62 0.89
N SER A 38 36.33 -42.43 1.24
CA SER A 38 36.74 -41.75 2.49
C SER A 38 37.62 -40.55 2.19
N PHE A 39 37.47 -39.47 2.95
CA PHE A 39 38.31 -38.28 2.85
C PHE A 39 38.45 -37.59 4.21
N SER A 40 39.44 -36.70 4.32
CA SER A 40 39.70 -35.91 5.53
C SER A 40 39.78 -34.43 5.20
N LEU A 41 39.11 -33.58 5.99
CA LEU A 41 39.21 -32.13 5.92
C LEU A 41 40.13 -31.62 7.03
N SER A 42 41.09 -30.77 6.67
CA SER A 42 42.05 -30.16 7.61
C SER A 42 41.51 -28.90 8.29
N ALA A 43 40.49 -28.28 7.69
CA ALA A 43 39.80 -27.09 8.19
C ALA A 43 38.32 -27.16 7.82
N ARG A 44 37.54 -26.14 8.21
CA ARG A 44 36.13 -26.03 7.84
C ARG A 44 36.01 -25.74 6.34
N SER A 45 35.36 -26.62 5.60
CA SER A 45 35.32 -26.56 4.14
C SER A 45 33.91 -26.80 3.59
N SER A 46 33.53 -26.01 2.60
CA SER A 46 32.41 -26.27 1.69
C SER A 46 32.83 -27.28 0.62
N LEU A 47 32.07 -28.36 0.49
CA LEU A 47 32.28 -29.37 -0.53
C LEU A 47 31.26 -29.22 -1.64
N ASN A 48 31.67 -29.61 -2.84
CA ASN A 48 30.77 -29.82 -3.95
C ASN A 48 30.90 -31.27 -4.39
N ILE A 49 29.87 -32.06 -4.14
CA ILE A 49 29.81 -33.48 -4.50
C ILE A 49 28.73 -33.63 -5.56
N ALA A 50 29.05 -34.24 -6.69
CA ALA A 50 28.08 -34.56 -7.72
C ALA A 50 28.30 -35.97 -8.27
N VAL A 51 27.22 -36.67 -8.58
CA VAL A 51 27.25 -37.98 -9.23
C VAL A 51 26.47 -37.86 -10.53
N ASP A 52 27.13 -38.05 -11.67
CA ASP A 52 26.51 -38.00 -12.99
C ASP A 52 26.90 -39.20 -13.88
N GLY A 53 26.40 -39.22 -15.12
CA GLY A 53 26.63 -40.36 -16.03
C GLY A 53 25.78 -41.58 -15.72
N LEU A 54 24.73 -41.42 -14.90
CA LEU A 54 23.84 -42.51 -14.50
C LEU A 54 22.99 -43.02 -15.67
N SER A 55 22.83 -44.34 -15.76
CA SER A 55 21.89 -45.04 -16.65
C SER A 55 20.73 -45.70 -15.90
N ALA A 56 20.84 -45.81 -14.58
CA ALA A 56 19.81 -46.31 -13.68
C ALA A 56 19.87 -45.55 -12.34
N ASN A 57 18.99 -45.88 -11.38
CA ASN A 57 18.83 -45.12 -10.15
C ASN A 57 19.94 -45.44 -9.13
N ALA A 58 20.76 -44.43 -8.82
CA ALA A 58 21.71 -44.47 -7.72
C ALA A 58 21.67 -43.13 -6.96
N ASP A 59 21.75 -43.24 -5.64
CA ASP A 59 21.73 -42.11 -4.72
C ASP A 59 23.14 -41.80 -4.20
N VAL A 60 23.31 -40.63 -3.60
CA VAL A 60 24.56 -40.28 -2.89
C VAL A 60 24.28 -39.78 -1.47
N GLN A 61 25.11 -40.21 -0.53
CA GLN A 61 25.10 -39.78 0.86
C GLN A 61 26.47 -39.32 1.31
N LEU A 62 26.50 -38.31 2.19
CA LEU A 62 27.64 -37.90 2.97
C LEU A 62 27.46 -38.39 4.41
N ILE A 63 28.48 -39.06 4.95
CA ILE A 63 28.41 -39.77 6.24
C ILE A 63 29.59 -39.36 7.12
N LYS A 64 29.35 -39.33 8.44
CA LYS A 64 30.38 -39.25 9.48
C LYS A 64 30.16 -40.36 10.51
N ASP A 65 31.01 -41.38 10.45
CA ASP A 65 31.08 -42.46 11.44
C ASP A 65 31.54 -41.88 12.78
N THR A 66 30.57 -41.57 13.64
CA THR A 66 30.81 -40.79 14.85
C THR A 66 31.25 -41.69 16.00
N ASN A 67 30.84 -42.96 15.99
CA ASN A 67 31.21 -43.94 17.00
C ASN A 67 32.42 -44.81 16.58
N SER A 68 32.91 -44.64 15.36
CA SER A 68 34.07 -45.35 14.78
C SER A 68 33.89 -46.87 14.72
N ASN A 69 32.65 -47.36 14.56
CA ASN A 69 32.36 -48.79 14.50
C ASN A 69 32.45 -49.37 13.07
N GLY A 70 32.67 -48.53 12.05
CA GLY A 70 32.78 -48.94 10.65
C GLY A 70 31.44 -49.32 9.99
N LEU A 71 30.31 -48.99 10.61
CA LEU A 71 28.95 -49.16 10.10
C LEU A 71 28.30 -47.78 9.85
N VAL A 72 27.23 -47.75 9.07
CA VAL A 72 26.43 -46.53 8.87
C VAL A 72 25.22 -46.62 9.79
N ASP A 73 25.25 -45.88 10.89
CA ASP A 73 24.18 -45.85 11.89
C ASP A 73 23.15 -44.72 11.65
N SER A 74 22.00 -44.84 12.32
CA SER A 74 20.99 -43.78 12.31
C SER A 74 21.53 -42.50 12.92
N GLY A 75 21.50 -41.40 12.14
CA GLY A 75 22.04 -40.10 12.54
C GLY A 75 23.45 -39.79 12.01
N GLU A 76 24.11 -40.73 11.35
CA GLU A 76 25.47 -40.53 10.81
C GLU A 76 25.49 -40.00 9.37
N VAL A 77 24.37 -40.08 8.65
CA VAL A 77 24.20 -39.43 7.36
C VAL A 77 23.98 -37.93 7.59
N LEU A 78 24.96 -37.12 7.19
CA LEU A 78 24.95 -35.67 7.34
C LEU A 78 24.19 -34.96 6.23
N ASN A 79 24.20 -35.54 5.03
CA ASN A 79 23.54 -34.98 3.86
C ASN A 79 23.34 -36.06 2.79
N GLY A 80 22.40 -35.88 1.87
CA GLY A 80 22.09 -36.87 0.83
C GLY A 80 21.32 -36.27 -0.34
N SER A 81 21.43 -36.89 -1.51
CA SER A 81 20.63 -36.59 -2.70
C SER A 81 20.08 -37.92 -3.25
N TYR A 82 18.77 -37.93 -3.51
CA TYR A 82 17.97 -39.15 -3.70
C TYR A 82 17.02 -39.03 -4.90
N LYS A 83 17.49 -38.46 -6.03
CA LYS A 83 16.60 -38.23 -7.18
C LYS A 83 16.36 -39.54 -7.89
N THR A 84 15.12 -39.74 -8.33
CA THR A 84 14.75 -40.98 -9.01
C THR A 84 15.27 -41.04 -10.44
N GLY A 85 15.48 -42.27 -10.94
CA GLY A 85 15.83 -42.53 -12.34
C GLY A 85 17.30 -42.23 -12.62
N SER A 86 17.64 -41.78 -13.82
CA SER A 86 19.03 -41.50 -14.24
C SER A 86 19.46 -40.04 -14.01
N SER A 87 18.81 -39.35 -13.06
CA SER A 87 19.07 -37.94 -12.79
C SER A 87 20.38 -37.77 -12.03
N SER A 88 21.16 -36.72 -12.32
CA SER A 88 22.40 -36.48 -11.55
C SER A 88 22.11 -36.07 -10.11
N GLU A 89 22.86 -36.64 -9.19
CA GLU A 89 22.84 -36.32 -7.77
C GLU A 89 23.82 -35.20 -7.43
N SER A 90 23.49 -34.36 -6.45
CA SER A 90 24.44 -33.35 -5.97
C SER A 90 24.18 -32.91 -4.53
N ILE A 91 25.29 -32.68 -3.80
CA ILE A 91 25.30 -32.24 -2.40
C ILE A 91 26.34 -31.13 -2.25
N ARG A 92 26.01 -30.08 -1.50
CA ARG A 92 26.90 -28.93 -1.25
C ARG A 92 27.01 -28.56 0.24
N PRO A 93 27.62 -29.40 1.09
CA PRO A 93 27.68 -29.17 2.52
C PRO A 93 28.91 -28.34 2.93
N THR A 94 28.79 -27.54 3.98
CA THR A 94 29.94 -26.98 4.72
C THR A 94 30.18 -27.81 5.97
N LEU A 95 31.37 -28.38 6.10
CA LEU A 95 31.74 -29.33 7.14
C LEU A 95 32.92 -28.81 7.94
N ASP A 96 32.95 -29.09 9.24
CA ASP A 96 34.13 -28.85 10.06
C ASP A 96 35.25 -29.84 9.73
N ALA A 97 36.47 -29.56 10.20
CA ALA A 97 37.60 -30.47 10.07
C ALA A 97 37.26 -31.87 10.65
N GLY A 98 37.72 -32.92 9.97
CA GLY A 98 37.42 -34.29 10.37
C GLY A 98 37.45 -35.30 9.21
N ASN A 99 37.15 -36.55 9.54
CA ASN A 99 37.06 -37.65 8.57
C ASN A 99 35.60 -37.89 8.18
N TYR A 100 35.37 -38.10 6.89
CA TYR A 100 34.03 -38.24 6.31
C TYR A 100 34.05 -39.32 5.23
N PHE A 101 32.84 -39.80 4.91
CA PHE A 101 32.62 -40.79 3.87
C PHE A 101 31.56 -40.34 2.89
N ILE A 102 31.69 -40.79 1.64
CA ILE A 102 30.66 -40.66 0.61
C ILE A 102 30.19 -42.07 0.30
N ARG A 103 28.88 -42.29 0.25
CA ARG A 103 28.29 -43.54 -0.23
C ARG A 103 27.51 -43.24 -1.50
N VAL A 104 27.91 -43.85 -2.61
CA VAL A 104 27.07 -43.97 -3.80
C VAL A 104 26.45 -45.37 -3.75
N TYR A 105 25.14 -45.49 -3.89
CA TYR A 105 24.50 -46.81 -3.78
C TYR A 105 23.36 -46.98 -4.78
N SER A 106 23.23 -48.20 -5.30
CA SER A 106 22.17 -48.52 -6.26
C SER A 106 20.82 -48.63 -5.54
N ASN A 107 19.79 -48.03 -6.14
CA ASN A 107 18.39 -48.24 -5.72
C ASN A 107 17.70 -49.23 -6.65
N THR A 108 17.79 -48.99 -7.95
CA THR A 108 17.18 -49.86 -8.97
C THR A 108 18.02 -49.87 -10.24
N GLY A 109 18.37 -51.07 -10.69
CA GLY A 109 19.13 -51.30 -11.92
C GLY A 109 20.61 -51.01 -11.78
N ASP A 110 21.36 -51.45 -12.78
CA ASP A 110 22.81 -51.31 -12.79
C ASP A 110 23.21 -49.97 -13.42
N THR A 111 24.15 -49.26 -12.80
CA THR A 111 24.60 -47.98 -13.35
C THR A 111 26.07 -47.73 -13.11
N ASN A 112 26.74 -47.29 -14.16
CA ASN A 112 28.03 -46.62 -14.03
C ASN A 112 27.79 -45.18 -13.56
N TYR A 113 28.80 -44.54 -12.99
CA TYR A 113 28.72 -43.13 -12.62
C TYR A 113 30.09 -42.43 -12.64
N ASN A 114 30.06 -41.10 -12.63
CA ASN A 114 31.20 -40.26 -12.31
C ASN A 114 30.94 -39.50 -11.01
N LEU A 115 31.73 -39.77 -9.97
CA LEU A 115 31.78 -38.99 -8.75
C LEU A 115 32.72 -37.80 -8.95
N LYS A 116 32.15 -36.60 -8.90
CA LYS A 116 32.83 -35.32 -9.05
C LYS A 116 32.90 -34.62 -7.70
N ILE A 117 34.10 -34.22 -7.29
CA ILE A 117 34.32 -33.56 -6.00
C ILE A 117 35.40 -32.48 -6.05
N PHE A 118 35.19 -31.39 -5.32
CA PHE A 118 36.23 -30.44 -4.94
C PHE A 118 35.94 -29.80 -3.58
N GLU A 119 36.98 -29.26 -2.95
CA GLU A 119 36.97 -28.62 -1.64
C GLU A 119 37.17 -27.10 -1.76
N ASN A 120 36.29 -26.33 -1.12
CA ASN A 120 36.46 -24.89 -0.90
C ASN A 120 36.56 -24.61 0.60
N PHE A 121 37.67 -24.09 1.09
CA PHE A 121 37.78 -23.67 2.47
C PHE A 121 36.95 -22.40 2.69
N ALA A 122 36.10 -22.41 3.72
CA ALA A 122 35.34 -21.21 4.05
C ALA A 122 36.29 -20.11 4.57
N PRO A 123 35.91 -18.82 4.47
CA PRO A 123 36.66 -17.76 5.12
C PRO A 123 36.79 -18.06 6.62
N THR A 124 38.02 -18.05 7.12
CA THR A 124 38.35 -18.56 8.46
C THR A 124 38.27 -17.49 9.54
N SER A 125 38.57 -16.23 9.19
CA SER A 125 38.57 -15.12 10.14
C SER A 125 38.17 -13.82 9.46
N LEU A 126 37.17 -13.13 10.00
CA LEU A 126 36.86 -11.72 9.79
C LEU A 126 37.31 -10.94 11.02
N GLU A 127 38.06 -9.86 10.78
CA GLU A 127 38.57 -8.96 11.81
C GLU A 127 38.40 -7.51 11.36
N PHE A 128 37.71 -6.68 12.15
CA PHE A 128 37.66 -5.23 11.93
C PHE A 128 37.52 -4.48 13.25
N LYS A 129 37.83 -3.18 13.20
CA LYS A 129 37.62 -2.24 14.30
C LYS A 129 36.96 -0.98 13.77
N LEU A 130 36.05 -0.41 14.55
CA LEU A 130 35.50 0.91 14.27
C LEU A 130 36.56 1.97 14.54
N ASN A 131 36.68 2.94 13.62
CA ASN A 131 37.55 4.09 13.81
C ASN A 131 37.10 4.97 14.99
N ASN A 132 35.79 5.08 15.19
CA ASN A 132 35.19 5.75 16.33
C ASN A 132 33.94 4.96 16.78
N THR A 133 33.77 4.84 18.09
CA THR A 133 32.66 4.10 18.71
C THR A 133 31.58 5.03 19.26
N SER A 134 31.81 6.34 19.34
CA SER A 134 30.79 7.35 19.64
C SER A 134 30.65 8.31 18.46
N LEU A 135 29.55 8.18 17.72
CA LEU A 135 29.28 8.92 16.49
C LEU A 135 28.00 9.73 16.63
N LYS A 136 27.92 10.85 15.93
CA LYS A 136 26.64 11.52 15.73
C LYS A 136 25.83 10.80 14.67
N ALA A 137 24.51 10.92 14.72
CA ALA A 137 23.65 10.41 13.65
C ALA A 137 23.99 11.02 12.27
N THR A 138 24.70 12.15 12.26
CA THR A 138 25.18 12.81 11.04
C THR A 138 26.55 12.39 10.55
N ASP A 139 27.27 11.61 11.36
CA ASP A 139 28.63 11.21 11.02
C ASP A 139 28.64 10.08 9.99
N THR A 140 29.83 9.83 9.45
CA THR A 140 30.09 8.64 8.64
C THR A 140 30.82 7.62 9.50
N LEU A 141 30.21 6.45 9.67
CA LEU A 141 30.89 5.30 10.26
C LEU A 141 31.97 4.84 9.30
N THR A 142 33.20 4.71 9.79
CA THR A 142 34.34 4.28 8.99
C THR A 142 35.07 3.10 9.63
N ILE A 143 35.53 2.19 8.77
CA ILE A 143 36.41 1.07 9.07
C ILE A 143 37.56 1.16 8.08
N ASN A 144 38.73 1.58 8.56
CA ASN A 144 39.92 1.75 7.72
C ASN A 144 40.91 0.58 7.82
N SER A 145 40.68 -0.36 8.72
CA SER A 145 41.57 -1.48 8.98
C SER A 145 40.76 -2.73 9.30
N ALA A 146 40.43 -3.46 8.24
CA ALA A 146 39.73 -4.73 8.33
C ALA A 146 40.39 -5.78 7.43
N TRP A 147 40.29 -7.03 7.86
CA TRP A 147 40.93 -8.17 7.24
C TRP A 147 39.99 -9.37 7.20
N VAL A 148 40.07 -10.12 6.10
CA VAL A 148 39.45 -11.44 5.96
C VAL A 148 40.55 -12.45 5.63
N SER A 149 40.59 -13.57 6.33
CA SER A 149 41.50 -14.68 6.07
C SER A 149 40.74 -15.83 5.42
N ASP A 150 41.24 -16.33 4.30
CA ASP A 150 40.63 -17.38 3.50
C ASP A 150 41.72 -18.26 2.87
N ILE A 151 41.65 -19.57 3.11
CA ILE A 151 42.69 -20.52 2.66
C ILE A 151 42.68 -20.66 1.12
N ASN A 152 41.55 -20.42 0.44
CA ASN A 152 41.44 -20.41 -1.03
C ASN A 152 41.91 -19.08 -1.65
N GLY A 153 42.22 -18.10 -0.80
CA GLY A 153 42.81 -16.83 -1.17
C GLY A 153 41.81 -15.71 -1.45
N ALA A 154 42.29 -14.48 -1.45
CA ALA A 154 41.48 -13.26 -1.52
C ALA A 154 40.52 -13.17 -2.72
N LYS A 155 40.80 -13.88 -3.83
CA LYS A 155 39.95 -13.90 -5.02
C LYS A 155 38.67 -14.71 -4.83
N ASP A 156 38.61 -15.56 -3.81
CA ASP A 156 37.43 -16.37 -3.51
C ASP A 156 36.39 -15.62 -2.69
N LEU A 157 36.78 -14.51 -2.05
CA LEU A 157 35.88 -13.66 -1.28
C LEU A 157 34.79 -13.03 -2.15
N SER A 158 33.56 -12.99 -1.64
CA SER A 158 32.41 -12.36 -2.26
C SER A 158 32.07 -11.02 -1.62
N LYS A 159 31.81 -11.01 -0.31
CA LYS A 159 31.37 -9.81 0.42
C LYS A 159 31.56 -9.94 1.93
N VAL A 160 31.48 -8.81 2.63
CA VAL A 160 31.20 -8.73 4.06
C VAL A 160 29.83 -8.10 4.22
N ASP A 161 28.88 -8.89 4.72
CA ASP A 161 27.51 -8.47 5.05
C ASP A 161 27.52 -7.69 6.36
N PHE A 162 27.01 -6.46 6.34
CA PHE A 162 26.94 -5.59 7.51
C PHE A 162 25.49 -5.30 7.91
N ARG A 163 25.21 -5.38 9.21
CA ARG A 163 23.90 -5.01 9.78
C ARG A 163 24.07 -4.26 11.10
N ILE A 164 23.11 -3.39 11.41
CA ILE A 164 23.06 -2.65 12.67
C ILE A 164 21.88 -3.16 13.50
N GLN A 165 22.16 -3.63 14.71
CA GLN A 165 21.14 -4.02 15.68
C GLN A 165 20.76 -2.84 16.55
N ARG A 166 19.45 -2.57 16.66
CA ARG A 166 18.88 -1.63 17.64
C ARG A 166 18.84 -2.27 19.03
N ALA A 167 18.71 -1.45 20.07
CA ALA A 167 18.58 -1.92 21.47
C ALA A 167 17.38 -2.86 21.69
N ASN A 168 16.33 -2.75 20.87
CA ASN A 168 15.16 -3.63 20.92
C ASN A 168 15.36 -4.99 20.19
N GLY A 169 16.57 -5.27 19.68
CA GLY A 169 16.92 -6.50 18.99
C GLY A 169 16.63 -6.53 17.49
N SER A 170 15.92 -5.53 16.94
CA SER A 170 15.65 -5.42 15.49
C SER A 170 16.92 -5.07 14.70
N TRP A 171 16.97 -5.55 13.45
CA TRP A 171 18.11 -5.36 12.55
C TRP A 171 17.80 -4.36 11.45
N ILE A 172 18.80 -3.54 11.12
CA ILE A 172 18.84 -2.65 9.95
C ILE A 172 19.91 -3.23 9.02
N ASP A 173 19.49 -3.61 7.82
CA ASP A 173 20.41 -4.02 6.75
C ASP A 173 21.11 -2.79 6.18
N VAL A 174 22.43 -2.84 6.00
CA VAL A 174 23.22 -1.72 5.47
C VAL A 174 24.09 -2.22 4.32
N ALA A 175 24.67 -1.30 3.55
CA ALA A 175 25.47 -1.68 2.39
C ALA A 175 26.63 -2.62 2.76
N ASP A 176 26.93 -3.58 1.89
CA ASP A 176 28.00 -4.57 2.08
C ASP A 176 29.38 -4.02 1.63
N ALA A 177 30.46 -4.56 2.18
CA ALA A 177 31.80 -4.39 1.63
C ALA A 177 32.10 -5.53 0.64
N ASN A 178 32.39 -5.21 -0.62
CA ASN A 178 32.62 -6.21 -1.68
C ASN A 178 33.94 -6.01 -2.44
N THR A 179 34.75 -5.05 -2.01
CA THR A 179 36.06 -4.75 -2.62
C THR A 179 37.17 -5.15 -1.66
N PHE A 180 37.99 -6.10 -2.10
CA PHE A 180 39.08 -6.67 -1.29
C PHE A 180 40.42 -6.45 -1.96
N THR A 181 41.45 -6.16 -1.16
CA THR A 181 42.84 -6.06 -1.62
C THR A 181 43.65 -7.19 -0.99
N ALA A 182 44.18 -8.11 -1.81
CA ALA A 182 45.01 -9.20 -1.31
C ALA A 182 46.26 -8.67 -0.59
N ASP A 183 46.63 -9.29 0.53
CA ASP A 183 47.89 -8.99 1.23
C ASP A 183 49.07 -9.45 0.34
N PRO A 184 49.99 -8.54 -0.06
CA PRO A 184 51.14 -8.90 -0.87
C PRO A 184 52.05 -9.96 -0.22
N ASN A 185 52.01 -10.07 1.11
CA ASN A 185 52.84 -11.00 1.87
C ASN A 185 52.07 -12.26 2.32
N ASN A 186 50.75 -12.32 2.10
CA ASN A 186 49.93 -13.47 2.46
C ASN A 186 48.72 -13.61 1.52
N VAL A 187 48.83 -14.51 0.54
CA VAL A 187 47.78 -14.76 -0.47
C VAL A 187 46.45 -15.22 0.12
N ASN A 188 46.47 -15.74 1.36
CA ASN A 188 45.30 -16.23 2.10
C ASN A 188 44.65 -15.14 2.95
N ARG A 189 44.98 -13.87 2.72
CA ARG A 189 44.47 -12.74 3.51
C ARG A 189 44.18 -11.56 2.60
N ALA A 190 43.09 -10.86 2.87
CA ALA A 190 42.69 -9.67 2.14
C ALA A 190 42.26 -8.56 3.08
N SER A 191 42.63 -7.32 2.78
CA SER A 191 42.11 -6.14 3.47
C SER A 191 40.88 -5.58 2.77
N PHE A 192 40.06 -4.86 3.52
CA PHE A 192 38.99 -4.03 2.99
C PHE A 192 38.81 -2.78 3.86
N SER A 193 38.12 -1.79 3.30
CA SER A 193 37.65 -0.61 4.01
C SER A 193 36.15 -0.49 3.84
N TYR A 194 35.49 0.15 4.80
CA TYR A 194 34.05 0.34 4.79
C TYR A 194 33.68 1.75 5.28
N SER A 195 32.67 2.33 4.65
CA SER A 195 32.16 3.66 4.96
C SER A 195 30.65 3.68 4.82
N LEU A 196 29.96 4.18 5.84
CA LEU A 196 28.50 4.24 5.91
C LEU A 196 28.06 5.59 6.47
N SER A 197 27.36 6.37 5.65
CA SER A 197 26.70 7.60 6.13
C SER A 197 25.55 7.22 7.07
N LEU A 198 25.54 7.75 8.28
CA LEU A 198 24.49 7.48 9.26
C LEU A 198 23.25 8.39 9.07
N ASN A 199 23.40 9.50 8.32
CA ASN A 199 22.35 10.50 8.11
C ASN A 199 21.02 9.90 7.63
N SER A 200 21.08 8.99 6.67
CA SER A 200 19.89 8.37 6.06
C SER A 200 19.28 7.27 6.91
N LEU A 201 19.96 6.83 7.97
CA LEU A 201 19.50 5.74 8.84
C LEU A 201 18.62 6.23 10.00
N ASN A 202 18.56 7.55 10.23
CA ASN A 202 17.74 8.20 11.26
C ASN A 202 17.87 7.52 12.63
N LEU A 203 19.09 7.18 13.04
CA LEU A 203 19.35 6.51 14.30
C LEU A 203 19.14 7.47 15.49
N ALA A 204 18.26 7.10 16.42
CA ALA A 204 18.09 7.80 17.68
C ALA A 204 19.36 7.72 18.54
N ALA A 205 19.50 8.63 19.50
CA ALA A 205 20.59 8.53 20.48
C ALA A 205 20.49 7.21 21.27
N GLY A 206 21.61 6.52 21.44
CA GLY A 206 21.63 5.26 22.17
C GLY A 206 22.70 4.29 21.70
N THR A 207 22.66 3.09 22.26
CA THR A 207 23.62 2.02 21.99
C THR A 207 23.09 1.06 20.95
N TYR A 208 23.92 0.78 19.96
CA TYR A 208 23.69 -0.11 18.84
C TYR A 208 24.82 -1.15 18.77
N THR A 209 24.61 -2.21 18.00
CA THR A 209 25.65 -3.18 17.66
C THR A 209 25.79 -3.27 16.15
N ILE A 210 26.97 -3.01 15.62
CA ILE A 210 27.28 -3.34 14.22
C ILE A 210 27.79 -4.78 14.16
N GLN A 211 27.25 -5.55 13.22
CA GLN A 211 27.61 -6.93 12.96
C GLN A 211 28.20 -7.05 11.55
N GLY A 212 29.29 -7.81 11.40
CA GLY A 212 29.85 -8.19 10.11
C GLY A 212 30.03 -9.71 9.98
N ILE A 213 29.77 -10.25 8.79
CA ILE A 213 30.04 -11.65 8.41
C ILE A 213 30.62 -11.67 6.99
N ALA A 214 31.79 -12.28 6.80
CA ALA A 214 32.39 -12.43 5.48
C ALA A 214 31.89 -13.71 4.80
N TYR A 215 31.72 -13.65 3.48
CA TYR A 215 31.27 -14.75 2.64
C TYR A 215 32.21 -14.95 1.47
N ASP A 216 32.47 -16.21 1.13
CA ASP A 216 33.11 -16.59 -0.13
C ASP A 216 32.08 -16.67 -1.29
N LYS A 217 32.55 -16.95 -2.50
CA LYS A 217 31.71 -17.10 -3.70
C LYS A 217 30.82 -18.34 -3.69
N THR A 218 31.07 -19.28 -2.78
CA THR A 218 30.20 -20.43 -2.53
C THR A 218 29.16 -20.16 -1.44
N SER A 219 29.12 -18.93 -0.90
CA SER A 219 28.27 -18.48 0.21
C SER A 219 28.62 -19.11 1.57
N ALA A 220 29.83 -19.65 1.73
CA ALA A 220 30.31 -20.09 3.04
C ALA A 220 30.68 -18.88 3.90
N ALA A 221 30.30 -18.92 5.17
CA ALA A 221 30.44 -17.79 6.09
C ALA A 221 31.68 -17.91 6.99
N SER A 222 32.26 -16.77 7.33
CA SER A 222 33.26 -16.61 8.40
C SER A 222 32.64 -16.66 9.81
N ASN A 223 33.48 -16.48 10.83
CA ASN A 223 33.02 -16.04 12.14
C ASN A 223 32.23 -14.71 12.05
N THR A 224 31.36 -14.48 13.03
CA THR A 224 30.65 -13.20 13.18
C THR A 224 31.44 -12.26 14.08
N VAL A 225 31.61 -11.01 13.64
CA VAL A 225 32.17 -9.93 14.48
C VAL A 225 31.05 -8.98 14.89
N ARG A 226 31.00 -8.62 16.17
CA ARG A 226 30.02 -7.66 16.72
C ARG A 226 30.75 -6.59 17.52
N LEU A 227 30.52 -5.32 17.21
CA LEU A 227 31.11 -4.17 17.91
C LEU A 227 30.01 -3.22 18.38
N GLY A 228 30.18 -2.66 19.58
CA GLY A 228 29.29 -1.62 20.11
C GLY A 228 29.49 -0.30 19.38
N LEU A 229 28.38 0.40 19.13
CA LEU A 229 28.30 1.70 18.51
C LEU A 229 27.37 2.59 19.33
N ASN A 230 27.86 3.70 19.85
CA ASN A 230 27.06 4.70 20.54
C ASN A 230 26.72 5.83 19.56
N ILE A 231 25.45 6.17 19.46
CA ILE A 231 24.98 7.33 18.69
C ILE A 231 24.64 8.45 19.66
N GLU A 232 25.31 9.59 19.52
CA GLU A 232 25.02 10.83 20.24
C GLU A 232 24.15 11.73 19.33
N ASN A 233 22.95 12.12 19.76
CA ASN A 233 22.08 12.93 18.91
C ASN A 233 21.40 14.09 19.67
N PRO A 234 22.08 15.24 19.83
CA PRO A 234 21.49 16.41 20.47
C PRO A 234 20.52 17.19 19.55
N GLY A 235 20.40 16.84 18.26
CA GLY A 235 19.68 17.64 17.25
C GLY A 235 18.27 17.16 16.89
N LEU A 236 17.71 16.19 17.62
CA LEU A 236 16.35 15.65 17.40
C LEU A 236 15.44 15.77 18.62
N ALA A 237 15.86 16.49 19.66
CA ALA A 237 15.01 16.72 20.82
C ALA A 237 13.88 17.68 20.45
N LEU A 238 12.64 17.21 20.49
CA LEU A 238 11.46 18.04 20.29
C LEU A 238 11.29 19.05 21.44
N THR A 239 11.97 18.83 22.57
CA THR A 239 11.94 19.73 23.73
C THR A 239 12.65 21.08 23.50
N THR A 240 13.40 21.23 22.41
CA THR A 240 14.07 22.50 22.06
C THR A 240 13.29 23.31 21.02
N ASP A 241 12.02 22.97 20.81
CA ASP A 241 11.16 23.60 19.82
C ASP A 241 10.89 25.09 20.10
N LYS A 242 10.68 25.84 19.03
CA LYS A 242 10.10 27.19 19.07
C LYS A 242 8.58 27.08 19.08
N LYS A 243 7.98 27.34 20.24
CA LYS A 243 6.51 27.38 20.36
C LYS A 243 5.91 28.50 19.53
N ILE A 244 4.97 28.16 18.67
CA ILE A 244 4.21 29.10 17.84
C ILE A 244 2.72 28.95 18.15
N SER A 245 2.01 30.09 18.19
CA SER A 245 0.56 30.11 18.37
C SER A 245 -0.09 30.32 17.02
N LEU A 246 -1.02 29.47 16.61
CA LEU A 246 -1.68 29.60 15.32
C LEU A 246 -2.67 30.78 15.29
N SER A 247 -2.90 31.32 14.09
CA SER A 247 -3.87 32.37 13.82
C SER A 247 -4.48 32.17 12.43
N GLY A 248 -5.64 32.81 12.20
CA GLY A 248 -6.30 32.91 10.90
C GLY A 248 -5.45 33.56 9.80
N SER A 249 -4.57 34.47 10.19
CA SER A 249 -3.65 35.16 9.28
C SER A 249 -2.32 34.43 9.16
N THR A 250 -1.69 34.55 7.98
CA THR A 250 -0.33 34.04 7.71
C THR A 250 0.69 34.67 8.66
N GLN A 251 1.28 33.83 9.50
CA GLN A 251 2.45 34.17 10.29
C GLN A 251 3.72 33.76 9.55
N THR A 252 4.79 34.52 9.71
CA THR A 252 6.08 34.28 9.05
C THR A 252 7.20 34.28 10.10
N PHE A 253 7.99 33.21 10.14
CA PHE A 253 9.12 33.02 11.04
C PHE A 253 10.39 32.87 10.21
N ALA A 254 11.33 33.81 10.35
CA ALA A 254 12.61 33.75 9.65
C ALA A 254 13.67 33.05 10.50
N ASP A 255 14.43 32.14 9.90
CA ASP A 255 15.44 31.34 10.60
C ASP A 255 16.47 30.72 9.63
N LYS A 256 17.34 29.84 10.11
CA LYS A 256 18.36 29.17 9.28
C LYS A 256 18.67 27.75 9.72
N VAL A 257 18.88 26.88 8.72
CA VAL A 257 19.50 25.56 8.89
C VAL A 257 20.88 25.54 8.24
N ASP A 258 21.87 25.01 8.95
CA ASP A 258 23.26 24.93 8.51
C ASP A 258 23.96 23.66 9.02
N SER A 259 25.22 23.48 8.64
CA SER A 259 26.01 22.29 9.02
C SER A 259 26.21 22.11 10.54
N SER A 260 25.95 23.13 11.35
CA SER A 260 26.00 23.07 12.81
C SER A 260 24.62 22.93 13.46
N ASN A 261 23.56 23.39 12.77
CA ASN A 261 22.18 23.29 13.18
C ASN A 261 21.33 22.80 11.99
N VAL A 262 21.29 21.48 11.81
CA VAL A 262 20.63 20.88 10.63
C VAL A 262 19.12 20.75 10.78
N ASN A 263 18.56 20.96 11.98
CA ASN A 263 17.14 20.84 12.27
C ASN A 263 16.66 22.03 13.09
N ASP A 264 15.61 22.69 12.64
CA ASP A 264 14.82 23.59 13.46
C ASP A 264 13.46 22.97 13.72
N PHE A 265 13.06 22.98 14.99
CA PHE A 265 11.75 22.52 15.42
C PHE A 265 10.88 23.70 15.86
N TYR A 266 9.61 23.66 15.47
CA TYR A 266 8.56 24.53 15.97
C TYR A 266 7.44 23.65 16.55
N SER A 267 6.71 24.11 17.56
CA SER A 267 5.52 23.39 18.03
C SER A 267 4.27 24.25 18.04
N PHE A 268 3.13 23.62 17.82
CA PHE A 268 1.82 24.25 17.87
C PHE A 268 0.77 23.27 18.39
N SER A 269 -0.38 23.82 18.81
CA SER A 269 -1.53 23.04 19.26
C SER A 269 -2.77 23.42 18.47
N LEU A 270 -3.60 22.42 18.17
CA LEU A 270 -4.92 22.57 17.58
C LEU A 270 -5.99 22.17 18.58
N ASN A 271 -6.97 23.05 18.78
CA ASN A 271 -8.08 22.81 19.71
C ASN A 271 -9.24 22.01 19.07
N ALA A 272 -9.28 21.96 17.75
CA ALA A 272 -10.24 21.22 16.94
C ALA A 272 -9.56 20.69 15.68
N ARG A 273 -10.24 19.81 14.94
CA ARG A 273 -9.76 19.38 13.62
C ARG A 273 -9.71 20.61 12.69
N GLY A 274 -8.58 20.84 12.03
CA GLY A 274 -8.35 22.04 11.23
C GLY A 274 -7.49 21.76 10.00
N ASN A 275 -7.58 22.66 9.01
CA ASN A 275 -6.75 22.64 7.82
C ASN A 275 -5.51 23.50 8.05
N LEU A 276 -4.33 22.87 8.01
CA LEU A 276 -3.05 23.54 8.18
C LEU A 276 -2.40 23.81 6.83
N ASN A 277 -1.99 25.06 6.62
CA ASN A 277 -1.21 25.47 5.47
C ASN A 277 0.19 25.91 5.93
N LEU A 278 1.22 25.27 5.38
CA LEU A 278 2.62 25.49 5.67
C LEU A 278 3.37 25.80 4.37
N ALA A 279 4.26 26.79 4.39
CA ALA A 279 5.21 27.02 3.31
C ALA A 279 6.58 27.42 3.85
N VAL A 280 7.64 26.98 3.20
CA VAL A 280 9.02 27.40 3.49
C VAL A 280 9.61 28.00 2.23
N ASP A 281 9.96 29.29 2.28
CA ASP A 281 10.58 30.00 1.16
C ASP A 281 11.87 30.73 1.57
N GLY A 282 12.50 31.43 0.62
CA GLY A 282 13.77 32.12 0.86
C GLY A 282 14.99 31.20 0.87
N LEU A 283 14.83 29.95 0.42
CA LEU A 283 15.90 28.96 0.39
C LEU A 283 17.00 29.33 -0.62
N SER A 284 18.26 29.21 -0.19
CA SER A 284 19.47 29.32 -1.02
C SER A 284 20.20 27.98 -1.18
N ALA A 285 19.79 26.96 -0.43
CA ALA A 285 20.29 25.59 -0.51
C ALA A 285 19.15 24.61 -0.20
N ASN A 286 19.41 23.30 -0.31
CA ASN A 286 18.37 22.28 -0.17
C ASN A 286 17.95 22.10 1.29
N ALA A 287 16.68 22.34 1.59
CA ALA A 287 16.08 22.08 2.89
C ALA A 287 14.62 21.64 2.71
N ASP A 288 14.21 20.69 3.54
CA ASP A 288 12.89 20.08 3.51
C ASP A 288 12.07 20.52 4.73
N VAL A 289 10.77 20.23 4.69
CA VAL A 289 9.86 20.51 5.81
C VAL A 289 8.93 19.34 6.11
N GLN A 290 8.65 19.11 7.39
CA GLN A 290 7.78 18.05 7.89
C GLN A 290 6.84 18.56 8.99
N ILE A 291 5.65 17.97 9.09
CA ILE A 291 4.75 18.05 10.26
C ILE A 291 4.85 16.71 10.99
N ILE A 292 5.00 16.76 12.30
CA ILE A 292 5.28 15.63 13.18
C ILE A 292 4.28 15.63 14.33
N LYS A 293 3.92 14.44 14.82
CA LYS A 293 3.25 14.28 16.13
C LYS A 293 4.00 13.24 16.93
N ASP A 294 4.57 13.68 18.05
CA ASP A 294 5.22 12.83 19.05
C ASP A 294 4.18 11.83 19.61
N ALA A 295 4.11 10.68 18.97
CA ALA A 295 3.05 9.70 19.18
C ALA A 295 3.35 8.84 20.40
N ASN A 296 4.64 8.64 20.69
CA ASN A 296 5.11 7.88 21.84
C ASN A 296 5.40 8.76 23.08
N SER A 297 5.31 10.09 22.93
CA SER A 297 5.53 11.09 23.99
C SER A 297 6.93 11.04 24.61
N ASN A 298 7.94 10.66 23.83
CA ASN A 298 9.33 10.56 24.31
C ASN A 298 10.10 11.89 24.20
N GLY A 299 9.53 12.92 23.57
CA GLY A 299 10.16 14.23 23.39
C GLY A 299 11.28 14.23 22.35
N LEU A 300 11.36 13.23 21.47
CA LEU A 300 12.33 13.07 20.40
C LEU A 300 11.61 12.93 19.06
N PHE A 301 12.23 13.39 17.98
CA PHE A 301 11.73 13.12 16.64
C PHE A 301 12.05 11.68 16.24
N ASP A 302 11.00 10.89 15.98
CA ASP A 302 11.11 9.59 15.33
C ASP A 302 10.61 9.67 13.87
N GLY A 303 11.32 9.05 12.93
CA GLY A 303 10.92 9.09 11.51
C GLY A 303 9.52 8.53 11.22
N GLY A 304 9.00 7.66 12.10
CA GLY A 304 7.63 7.14 12.03
C GLY A 304 6.54 8.09 12.52
N GLU A 305 6.90 9.27 13.03
CA GLU A 305 5.98 10.26 13.60
C GLU A 305 5.67 11.42 12.64
N VAL A 306 6.23 11.39 11.44
CA VAL A 306 5.93 12.33 10.36
C VAL A 306 4.50 12.10 9.88
N ILE A 307 3.66 13.14 9.97
CA ILE A 307 2.29 13.14 9.46
C ILE A 307 2.29 13.49 7.97
N SER A 308 3.09 14.49 7.60
CA SER A 308 3.17 15.00 6.24
C SER A 308 4.52 15.69 6.04
N GLY A 309 5.07 15.64 4.83
CA GLY A 309 6.33 16.28 4.48
C GLY A 309 6.35 16.80 3.05
N SER A 310 7.26 17.72 2.76
CA SER A 310 7.58 18.22 1.42
C SER A 310 9.11 18.16 1.24
N TYR A 311 9.54 17.61 0.11
CA TYR A 311 10.91 17.11 -0.13
C TYR A 311 11.47 17.55 -1.49
N LYS A 312 11.22 18.79 -1.92
CA LYS A 312 11.65 19.23 -3.25
C LYS A 312 13.15 19.46 -3.24
N THR A 313 13.82 18.99 -4.28
CA THR A 313 15.27 19.16 -4.38
C THR A 313 15.66 20.60 -4.71
N GLY A 314 16.81 21.04 -4.20
CA GLY A 314 17.43 22.32 -4.55
C GLY A 314 16.86 23.49 -3.73
N SER A 315 16.83 24.70 -4.29
CA SER A 315 16.37 25.90 -3.57
C SER A 315 14.88 26.21 -3.78
N SER A 316 14.07 25.20 -4.12
CA SER A 316 12.65 25.38 -4.41
C SER A 316 11.86 25.54 -3.11
N SER A 317 10.83 26.39 -3.10
CA SER A 317 9.96 26.52 -1.92
C SER A 317 9.21 25.21 -1.60
N GLU A 318 9.19 24.87 -0.32
CA GLU A 318 8.43 23.75 0.22
C GLU A 318 7.01 24.18 0.60
N SER A 319 6.04 23.27 0.50
CA SER A 319 4.66 23.58 0.87
C SER A 319 3.91 22.31 1.32
N ILE A 320 3.23 22.39 2.47
CA ILE A 320 2.37 21.32 2.97
C ILE A 320 0.96 21.87 3.16
N ARG A 321 -0.05 21.14 2.68
CA ARG A 321 -1.46 21.36 2.99
C ARG A 321 -2.04 20.07 3.53
N THR A 322 -2.47 20.06 4.79
CA THR A 322 -3.01 18.85 5.42
C THR A 322 -4.09 19.18 6.43
N THR A 323 -5.08 18.29 6.54
CA THR A 323 -6.06 18.32 7.63
C THR A 323 -5.52 17.47 8.78
N VAL A 324 -5.51 18.02 9.99
CA VAL A 324 -5.07 17.32 11.20
C VAL A 324 -6.11 17.48 12.30
N ASP A 325 -6.30 16.45 13.11
CA ASP A 325 -7.21 16.48 14.25
C ASP A 325 -6.67 17.36 15.39
N ALA A 326 -7.50 17.64 16.39
CA ALA A 326 -7.04 18.33 17.60
C ALA A 326 -5.84 17.61 18.24
N GLY A 327 -4.85 18.38 18.72
CA GLY A 327 -3.64 17.81 19.30
C GLY A 327 -2.44 18.75 19.27
N ASN A 328 -1.32 18.26 19.80
CA ASN A 328 -0.02 18.94 19.77
C ASN A 328 0.82 18.39 18.63
N TYR A 329 1.50 19.27 17.91
CA TYR A 329 2.24 18.96 16.70
C TYR A 329 3.55 19.74 16.67
N PHE A 330 4.48 19.23 15.88
CA PHE A 330 5.75 19.87 15.61
C PHE A 330 5.93 20.09 14.11
N ILE A 331 6.67 21.12 13.74
CA ILE A 331 7.20 21.32 12.39
C ILE A 331 8.70 21.17 12.47
N ARG A 332 9.27 20.42 11.55
CA ARG A 332 10.71 20.32 11.37
C ARG A 332 11.08 20.92 10.03
N VAL A 333 11.94 21.93 10.03
CA VAL A 333 12.67 22.37 8.84
C VAL A 333 14.09 21.83 8.96
N TYR A 334 14.61 21.16 7.94
CA TYR A 334 15.93 20.55 8.03
C TYR A 334 16.74 20.65 6.75
N SER A 335 18.05 20.89 6.89
CA SER A 335 18.97 20.96 5.75
C SER A 335 19.19 19.57 5.16
N GLN A 336 19.02 19.46 3.84
CA GLN A 336 19.41 18.29 3.05
C GLN A 336 20.81 18.46 2.45
N SER A 337 21.16 19.67 2.05
CA SER A 337 22.52 19.99 1.60
C SER A 337 22.77 21.50 1.61
N GLY A 338 23.91 21.91 2.16
CA GLY A 338 24.33 23.31 2.21
C GLY A 338 23.67 24.11 3.32
N ASN A 339 24.08 25.37 3.47
CA ASN A 339 23.54 26.28 4.47
C ASN A 339 22.45 27.14 3.82
N THR A 340 21.31 27.28 4.47
CA THR A 340 20.23 28.11 3.95
C THR A 340 19.47 28.83 5.05
N ASN A 341 19.16 30.09 4.79
CA ASN A 341 18.12 30.78 5.52
C ASN A 341 16.76 30.35 4.97
N TYR A 342 15.70 30.53 5.74
CA TYR A 342 14.34 30.29 5.28
C TYR A 342 13.33 31.18 6.00
N ASN A 343 12.15 31.32 5.41
CA ASN A 343 10.97 31.84 6.09
C ASN A 343 9.90 30.75 6.16
N LEU A 344 9.58 30.31 7.37
CA LEU A 344 8.46 29.42 7.66
C LEU A 344 7.17 30.25 7.74
N LYS A 345 6.25 29.98 6.83
CA LYS A 345 4.92 30.60 6.76
C LYS A 345 3.87 29.60 7.17
N ILE A 346 3.00 29.99 8.10
CA ILE A 346 1.95 29.12 8.64
C ILE A 346 0.69 29.89 8.99
N PHE A 347 -0.47 29.29 8.72
CA PHE A 347 -1.76 29.75 9.25
C PHE A 347 -2.75 28.60 9.39
N GLU A 348 -3.69 28.79 10.29
CA GLU A 348 -4.83 27.90 10.52
C GLU A 348 -6.06 28.52 9.86
N ASN A 349 -6.71 27.79 8.96
CA ASN A 349 -7.91 28.28 8.30
C ASN A 349 -9.17 27.71 8.97
N PHE A 350 -10.04 28.58 9.49
CA PHE A 350 -11.36 28.21 10.01
C PHE A 350 -12.41 28.52 8.95
N ALA A 351 -13.41 27.64 8.81
CA ALA A 351 -14.52 27.87 7.91
C ALA A 351 -15.41 29.03 8.40
N PRO A 352 -16.07 29.77 7.49
CA PRO A 352 -17.06 30.77 7.89
C PRO A 352 -18.15 30.12 8.73
N THR A 353 -18.50 30.72 9.87
CA THR A 353 -19.32 30.04 10.89
C THR A 353 -20.81 30.33 10.76
N SER A 354 -21.18 31.53 10.28
CA SER A 354 -22.59 31.92 10.15
C SER A 354 -22.83 32.85 8.98
N LEU A 355 -23.83 32.57 8.17
CA LEU A 355 -24.42 33.41 7.14
C LEU A 355 -25.85 33.75 7.57
N ASP A 356 -26.31 34.96 7.26
CA ASP A 356 -27.71 35.37 7.35
C ASP A 356 -28.04 36.45 6.30
N PHE A 357 -29.25 36.38 5.74
CA PHE A 357 -29.78 37.37 4.80
C PHE A 357 -31.31 37.33 4.72
N LYS A 358 -31.92 38.44 4.30
CA LYS A 358 -33.36 38.55 4.03
C LYS A 358 -33.63 39.19 2.68
N LEU A 359 -34.65 38.71 1.98
CA LEU A 359 -35.11 39.31 0.72
C LEU A 359 -35.83 40.63 1.00
N ASN A 360 -35.56 41.64 0.16
CA ASN A 360 -36.22 42.94 0.28
C ASN A 360 -37.70 42.89 -0.10
N ASN A 361 -38.06 42.02 -1.05
CA ASN A 361 -39.42 41.76 -1.48
C ASN A 361 -39.57 40.26 -1.80
N THR A 362 -40.70 39.68 -1.41
CA THR A 362 -41.02 38.26 -1.60
C THR A 362 -42.14 38.03 -2.61
N SER A 363 -42.67 39.07 -3.25
CA SER A 363 -43.64 38.98 -4.37
C SER A 363 -43.15 39.82 -5.54
N LEU A 364 -42.71 39.15 -6.60
CA LEU A 364 -42.00 39.72 -7.74
C LEU A 364 -42.66 39.31 -9.06
N ASN A 365 -42.39 40.02 -10.13
CA ASN A 365 -42.68 39.57 -11.50
C ASN A 365 -41.45 38.83 -12.08
N PRO A 366 -41.62 37.94 -13.06
CA PRO A 366 -40.50 37.26 -13.71
C PRO A 366 -39.41 38.16 -14.29
N THR A 367 -39.72 39.44 -14.56
CA THR A 367 -38.78 40.44 -15.07
C THR A 367 -38.18 41.34 -13.99
N ASP A 368 -38.60 41.20 -12.73
CA ASP A 368 -38.12 42.05 -11.64
C ASP A 368 -36.69 41.68 -11.22
N THR A 369 -36.08 42.54 -10.41
CA THR A 369 -34.79 42.27 -9.76
C THR A 369 -35.01 41.81 -8.33
N LEU A 370 -34.56 40.60 -8.03
CA LEU A 370 -34.45 40.10 -6.66
C LEU A 370 -33.28 40.81 -5.96
N SER A 371 -33.50 41.36 -4.77
CA SER A 371 -32.48 42.12 -4.04
C SER A 371 -32.43 41.78 -2.55
N ILE A 372 -31.22 41.87 -2.00
CA ILE A 372 -30.87 41.69 -0.59
C ILE A 372 -29.99 42.89 -0.20
N ASN A 373 -30.48 43.73 0.71
CA ASN A 373 -29.75 44.91 1.20
C ASN A 373 -29.27 44.76 2.67
N SER A 374 -29.56 43.63 3.30
CA SER A 374 -29.23 43.39 4.71
C SER A 374 -28.81 41.94 4.90
N ALA A 375 -27.55 41.65 4.56
CA ALA A 375 -26.92 40.34 4.72
C ALA A 375 -25.57 40.46 5.42
N TRP A 376 -25.19 39.40 6.13
CA TRP A 376 -23.90 39.32 6.78
C TRP A 376 -23.35 37.90 6.84
N VAL A 377 -22.03 37.79 6.91
CA VAL A 377 -21.26 36.57 7.17
C VAL A 377 -20.40 36.81 8.40
N LEU A 378 -20.37 35.84 9.31
CA LEU A 378 -19.50 35.78 10.47
C LEU A 378 -18.46 34.69 10.22
N ASP A 379 -17.20 35.08 10.32
CA ASP A 379 -16.06 34.17 10.24
C ASP A 379 -15.17 34.33 11.46
N SER A 380 -14.96 33.23 12.18
CA SER A 380 -14.29 33.25 13.48
C SER A 380 -12.82 33.67 13.41
N ASN A 381 -12.17 33.50 12.26
CA ASN A 381 -10.77 33.84 12.03
C ASN A 381 -10.58 35.15 11.22
N GLY A 382 -11.66 35.87 10.92
CA GLY A 382 -11.67 37.14 10.17
C GLY A 382 -12.25 36.99 8.77
N VAL A 383 -12.65 38.10 8.14
CA VAL A 383 -13.42 38.07 6.87
C VAL A 383 -12.61 38.29 5.59
N SER A 384 -11.29 38.45 5.70
CA SER A 384 -10.41 38.80 4.57
C SER A 384 -10.21 37.68 3.55
N ASP A 385 -10.49 36.44 3.97
CA ASP A 385 -10.39 35.20 3.22
C ASP A 385 -11.76 34.71 2.73
N LEU A 386 -12.86 35.43 2.99
CA LEU A 386 -14.14 35.14 2.33
C LEU A 386 -13.96 35.19 0.80
N SER A 387 -14.45 34.13 0.13
CA SER A 387 -14.39 33.98 -1.32
C SER A 387 -15.70 34.41 -1.95
N LYS A 388 -16.82 33.79 -1.52
CA LYS A 388 -18.13 33.99 -2.13
C LYS A 388 -19.27 33.57 -1.21
N VAL A 389 -20.46 34.10 -1.46
CA VAL A 389 -21.72 33.46 -1.06
C VAL A 389 -22.33 32.85 -2.31
N ASP A 390 -22.35 31.53 -2.33
CA ASP A 390 -22.94 30.72 -3.38
C ASP A 390 -24.46 30.79 -3.27
N PHE A 391 -25.13 31.32 -4.30
CA PHE A 391 -26.58 31.49 -4.30
C PHE A 391 -27.26 30.54 -5.29
N ARG A 392 -28.34 29.90 -4.85
CA ARG A 392 -29.16 28.99 -5.66
C ARG A 392 -30.64 29.22 -5.43
N ILE A 393 -31.46 29.19 -6.47
CA ILE A 393 -32.93 29.31 -6.37
C ILE A 393 -33.57 27.93 -6.51
N GLN A 394 -34.29 27.48 -5.49
CA GLN A 394 -35.18 26.33 -5.58
C GLN A 394 -36.45 26.73 -6.32
N LYS A 395 -36.83 26.01 -7.37
CA LYS A 395 -38.14 26.14 -8.00
C LYS A 395 -39.21 25.41 -7.19
N ALA A 396 -40.49 25.65 -7.51
CA ALA A 396 -41.64 25.06 -6.82
C ALA A 396 -41.65 23.51 -6.87
N ASP A 397 -40.99 22.95 -7.88
CA ASP A 397 -40.81 21.52 -8.10
C ASP A 397 -39.63 20.91 -7.29
N GLY A 398 -38.88 21.73 -6.55
CA GLY A 398 -37.76 21.30 -5.73
C GLY A 398 -36.38 21.35 -6.41
N THR A 399 -36.31 21.61 -7.72
CA THR A 399 -35.06 21.76 -8.50
C THR A 399 -34.31 23.03 -8.12
N TRP A 400 -32.97 23.05 -8.24
CA TRP A 400 -32.14 24.20 -7.86
C TRP A 400 -31.50 24.82 -9.11
N LEU A 401 -31.73 26.11 -9.32
CA LEU A 401 -31.08 26.95 -10.33
C LEU A 401 -29.89 27.68 -9.69
N ASN A 402 -28.67 27.48 -10.20
CA ASN A 402 -27.54 28.28 -9.76
C ASN A 402 -27.64 29.70 -10.30
N VAL A 403 -27.39 30.70 -9.45
CA VAL A 403 -27.44 32.12 -9.84
C VAL A 403 -26.10 32.78 -9.55
N ALA A 404 -25.94 34.05 -9.91
CA ALA A 404 -24.68 34.76 -9.64
C ALA A 404 -24.36 34.74 -8.15
N ASP A 405 -23.08 34.62 -7.81
CA ASP A 405 -22.62 34.62 -6.42
C ASP A 405 -22.36 36.05 -5.93
N ALA A 406 -22.44 36.28 -4.61
CA ALA A 406 -21.92 37.51 -4.02
C ALA A 406 -20.43 37.32 -3.69
N THR A 407 -19.56 38.12 -4.30
CA THR A 407 -18.09 38.04 -4.13
C THR A 407 -17.48 39.30 -3.49
N SER A 408 -18.32 40.31 -3.19
CA SER A 408 -17.90 41.59 -2.63
C SER A 408 -18.41 41.72 -1.19
N PHE A 409 -17.48 41.87 -0.26
CA PHE A 409 -17.74 41.91 1.18
C PHE A 409 -17.19 43.20 1.79
N THR A 410 -17.95 43.81 2.70
CA THR A 410 -17.53 44.99 3.46
C THR A 410 -17.42 44.61 4.93
N ALA A 411 -16.20 44.56 5.46
CA ALA A 411 -15.94 44.26 6.87
C ALA A 411 -16.60 45.30 7.79
N ASP A 412 -17.18 44.84 8.91
CA ASP A 412 -17.78 45.70 9.93
C ASP A 412 -16.67 46.42 10.71
N SER A 413 -16.76 47.76 10.79
CA SER A 413 -15.76 48.58 11.47
C SER A 413 -15.70 48.35 12.98
N SER A 414 -16.74 47.76 13.57
CA SER A 414 -16.83 47.40 14.99
C SER A 414 -16.56 45.93 15.27
N ASN A 415 -16.48 45.08 14.25
CA ASN A 415 -16.22 43.64 14.38
C ASN A 415 -15.53 43.05 13.13
N ALA A 416 -14.21 42.83 13.20
CA ALA A 416 -13.40 42.31 12.09
C ALA A 416 -13.76 40.87 11.64
N ASN A 417 -14.53 40.15 12.45
CA ASN A 417 -15.01 38.80 12.16
C ASN A 417 -16.37 38.80 11.46
N LYS A 418 -16.94 39.97 11.18
CA LYS A 418 -18.25 40.11 10.51
C LYS A 418 -18.11 40.96 9.26
N ALA A 419 -18.66 40.48 8.16
CA ALA A 419 -18.75 41.22 6.91
C ALA A 419 -20.20 41.35 6.48
N SER A 420 -20.54 42.50 5.91
CA SER A 420 -21.80 42.74 5.22
C SER A 420 -21.62 42.60 3.71
N PHE A 421 -22.69 42.24 3.02
CA PHE A 421 -22.74 42.25 1.56
C PHE A 421 -24.15 42.59 1.08
N ASN A 422 -24.23 43.07 -0.17
CA ASN A 422 -25.49 43.25 -0.87
C ASN A 422 -25.53 42.28 -2.05
N TYR A 423 -26.74 41.89 -2.46
CA TYR A 423 -26.94 41.00 -3.58
C TYR A 423 -28.10 41.49 -4.45
N SER A 424 -27.92 41.39 -5.76
CA SER A 424 -28.90 41.82 -6.77
C SER A 424 -28.86 40.85 -7.93
N LEU A 425 -30.03 40.35 -8.31
CA LEU A 425 -30.20 39.35 -9.36
C LEU A 425 -31.39 39.73 -10.25
N SER A 426 -31.10 40.02 -11.52
CA SER A 426 -32.16 40.21 -12.52
C SER A 426 -32.82 38.87 -12.81
N LEU A 427 -34.13 38.75 -12.59
CA LEU A 427 -34.88 37.52 -12.84
C LEU A 427 -35.26 37.36 -14.32
N GLY A 428 -35.28 38.47 -15.08
CA GLY A 428 -35.73 38.48 -16.48
C GLY A 428 -34.90 37.61 -17.41
N SER A 429 -33.63 37.31 -17.07
CA SER A 429 -32.77 36.40 -17.82
C SER A 429 -32.85 34.94 -17.37
N LEU A 430 -33.62 34.64 -16.32
CA LEU A 430 -33.72 33.31 -15.71
C LEU A 430 -34.95 32.53 -16.19
N ASN A 431 -35.84 33.16 -16.97
CA ASN A 431 -37.07 32.57 -17.52
C ASN A 431 -37.93 31.81 -16.49
N LEU A 432 -38.00 32.32 -15.26
CA LEU A 432 -38.77 31.71 -14.19
C LEU A 432 -40.28 32.00 -14.37
N GLY A 433 -41.10 30.95 -14.43
CA GLY A 433 -42.55 31.07 -14.50
C GLY A 433 -43.19 31.65 -13.24
N ALA A 434 -44.50 31.86 -13.26
CA ALA A 434 -45.24 32.21 -12.05
C ALA A 434 -45.20 31.02 -11.06
N GLY A 435 -44.89 31.28 -9.79
CA GLY A 435 -44.70 30.20 -8.81
C GLY A 435 -44.02 30.64 -7.53
N THR A 436 -43.84 29.71 -6.59
CA THR A 436 -43.10 29.94 -5.34
C THR A 436 -41.69 29.36 -5.44
N TYR A 437 -40.69 30.13 -5.04
CA TYR A 437 -39.27 29.84 -5.19
C TYR A 437 -38.53 30.04 -3.87
N THR A 438 -37.44 29.33 -3.63
CA THR A 438 -36.61 29.49 -2.42
C THR A 438 -35.16 29.81 -2.77
N LEU A 439 -34.69 31.02 -2.50
CA LEU A 439 -33.27 31.37 -2.60
C LEU A 439 -32.50 30.78 -1.41
N GLN A 440 -31.46 30.02 -1.68
CA GLN A 440 -30.50 29.46 -0.73
C GLN A 440 -29.15 30.15 -0.89
N GLY A 441 -28.47 30.45 0.22
CA GLY A 441 -27.08 30.91 0.23
C GLY A 441 -26.20 30.08 1.16
N ILE A 442 -24.93 29.90 0.78
CA ILE A 442 -23.85 29.31 1.59
C ILE A 442 -22.59 30.15 1.38
N ALA A 443 -21.95 30.63 2.46
CA ALA A 443 -20.70 31.36 2.37
C ALA A 443 -19.51 30.39 2.33
N TYR A 444 -18.50 30.71 1.52
CA TYR A 444 -17.26 29.97 1.39
C TYR A 444 -16.06 30.89 1.59
N ASP A 445 -15.04 30.38 2.25
CA ASP A 445 -13.70 30.99 2.25
C ASP A 445 -12.91 30.62 0.99
N LYS A 446 -11.72 31.22 0.81
CA LYS A 446 -10.80 30.96 -0.32
C LYS A 446 -10.23 29.55 -0.35
N THR A 447 -10.39 28.78 0.73
CA THR A 447 -10.01 27.37 0.80
C THR A 447 -11.17 26.43 0.44
N GLY A 448 -12.39 26.96 0.30
CA GLY A 448 -13.59 26.21 -0.04
C GLY A 448 -14.33 25.65 1.17
N ALA A 449 -14.00 26.06 2.40
CA ALA A 449 -14.75 25.65 3.58
C ALA A 449 -16.03 26.50 3.72
N ALA A 450 -17.13 25.87 4.19
CA ALA A 450 -18.49 26.40 4.04
C ALA A 450 -19.17 26.78 5.36
N SER A 451 -20.07 27.77 5.31
CA SER A 451 -20.96 28.16 6.41
C SER A 451 -22.20 27.29 6.56
N ASN A 452 -23.04 27.62 7.55
CA ASN A 452 -24.44 27.20 7.55
C ASN A 452 -25.17 27.64 6.26
N THR A 453 -26.26 26.95 5.97
CA THR A 453 -27.15 27.26 4.85
C THR A 453 -28.29 28.17 5.29
N VAL A 454 -28.57 29.22 4.53
CA VAL A 454 -29.71 30.13 4.75
C VAL A 454 -30.66 30.03 3.57
N LYS A 455 -31.98 30.06 3.83
CA LYS A 455 -33.02 29.95 2.80
C LYS A 455 -34.08 31.05 2.99
N GLN A 456 -34.53 31.66 1.88
CA GLN A 456 -35.60 32.65 1.83
C GLN A 456 -36.56 32.34 0.69
N THR A 457 -37.87 32.44 0.93
CA THR A 457 -38.90 32.13 -0.08
C THR A 457 -39.47 33.39 -0.72
N PHE A 458 -39.72 33.37 -2.03
CA PHE A 458 -40.39 34.43 -2.78
C PHE A 458 -41.36 33.84 -3.83
N THR A 459 -42.20 34.69 -4.42
CA THR A 459 -43.25 34.32 -5.38
C THR A 459 -43.16 35.15 -6.65
N LEU A 460 -43.45 34.53 -7.80
CA LEU A 460 -43.52 35.16 -9.11
C LEU A 460 -44.95 35.19 -9.65
N THR A 461 -45.40 36.32 -10.18
CA THR A 461 -46.72 36.50 -10.81
C THR A 461 -46.59 37.08 -12.22
N THR A 462 -47.25 36.48 -13.23
CA THR A 462 -47.16 36.91 -14.65
C THR A 462 -48.28 37.86 -15.08
N ALA A 463 -47.92 38.92 -15.82
CA ALA A 463 -48.79 39.62 -16.77
C ALA A 463 -48.27 39.39 -18.21
N THR A 464 -49.16 39.18 -19.17
CA THR A 464 -48.91 38.79 -20.58
C THR A 464 -48.11 39.84 -21.40
N THR A 465 -47.10 39.41 -22.17
CA THR A 465 -46.90 39.64 -23.64
C THR A 465 -45.52 39.14 -24.15
N THR A 466 -45.40 39.04 -25.48
CA THR A 466 -44.52 38.30 -26.41
C THR A 466 -43.11 38.84 -26.75
N ASP A 467 -42.18 37.89 -26.96
CA ASP A 467 -41.19 37.68 -28.07
C ASP A 467 -39.78 38.37 -28.17
N THR A 468 -38.81 37.53 -28.60
CA THR A 468 -37.54 37.68 -29.39
C THR A 468 -36.11 37.90 -28.79
N THR A 469 -35.20 37.00 -29.25
CA THR A 469 -33.74 37.13 -29.64
C THR A 469 -32.63 37.18 -28.56
N ALA A 470 -31.39 36.67 -28.70
CA ALA A 470 -30.64 35.84 -29.67
C ALA A 470 -29.31 35.36 -29.01
N VAL A 471 -28.74 34.21 -29.41
CA VAL A 471 -27.48 33.64 -28.90
C VAL A 471 -26.33 33.85 -29.91
N SER A 472 -25.15 34.21 -29.40
CA SER A 472 -23.93 34.45 -30.19
C SER A 472 -23.22 33.13 -30.55
N ASN A 473 -22.92 32.97 -31.84
CA ASN A 473 -22.17 31.84 -32.41
C ASN A 473 -20.73 31.81 -31.88
N THR A 474 -20.45 30.92 -30.94
CA THR A 474 -19.08 30.48 -30.61
C THR A 474 -18.89 29.07 -31.16
N GLN A 475 -17.98 28.91 -32.13
CA GLN A 475 -17.71 27.64 -32.80
C GLN A 475 -16.71 26.82 -31.97
N ASP A 476 -17.12 26.37 -30.79
CA ASP A 476 -16.33 25.50 -29.92
C ASP A 476 -16.98 24.11 -29.78
N TRP A 477 -16.26 23.15 -29.19
CA TRP A 477 -16.75 21.78 -29.08
C TRP A 477 -18.07 21.71 -28.29
N PHE A 478 -18.23 22.51 -27.23
CA PHE A 478 -19.41 22.50 -26.38
C PHE A 478 -20.67 22.95 -27.15
N SER A 479 -20.61 24.08 -27.88
CA SER A 479 -21.74 24.56 -28.68
C SER A 479 -22.09 23.65 -29.86
N GLN A 480 -21.18 22.77 -30.29
CA GLN A 480 -21.39 21.85 -31.41
C GLN A 480 -21.91 20.47 -30.99
N ASN A 481 -21.64 20.04 -29.76
CA ASN A 481 -21.91 18.67 -29.31
C ASN A 481 -22.91 18.59 -28.15
N LEU A 482 -23.27 19.70 -27.53
CA LEU A 482 -24.31 19.77 -26.49
C LEU A 482 -25.50 20.58 -27.01
N LEU A 483 -26.70 20.13 -26.66
CA LEU A 483 -27.98 20.66 -27.13
C LEU A 483 -28.64 21.58 -26.11
N ASP A 484 -28.44 21.33 -24.81
CA ASP A 484 -28.96 22.20 -23.76
C ASP A 484 -28.08 23.44 -23.55
N SER A 485 -28.67 24.61 -23.71
CA SER A 485 -27.94 25.88 -23.64
C SER A 485 -27.33 26.18 -22.25
N GLN A 486 -27.94 25.67 -21.17
CA GLN A 486 -27.42 25.80 -19.81
C GLN A 486 -26.24 24.84 -19.61
N LEU A 487 -26.34 23.60 -20.08
CA LEU A 487 -25.25 22.62 -20.03
C LEU A 487 -24.06 23.00 -20.91
N VAL A 488 -24.30 23.60 -22.09
CA VAL A 488 -23.24 24.19 -22.93
C VAL A 488 -22.43 25.20 -22.13
N THR A 489 -23.11 26.11 -21.44
CA THR A 489 -22.45 27.19 -20.69
C THR A 489 -21.74 26.68 -19.44
N LEU A 490 -22.42 25.80 -18.68
CA LEU A 490 -21.90 25.23 -17.45
C LEU A 490 -20.69 24.32 -17.70
N THR A 491 -20.82 23.37 -18.62
CA THR A 491 -19.76 22.40 -18.90
C THR A 491 -18.52 23.12 -19.44
N ARG A 492 -18.69 24.11 -20.33
CA ARG A 492 -17.59 24.95 -20.82
C ARG A 492 -16.81 25.61 -19.69
N LYS A 493 -17.52 26.12 -18.67
CA LYS A 493 -16.90 26.78 -17.52
C LYS A 493 -16.15 25.77 -16.64
N LEU A 494 -16.78 24.64 -16.32
CA LEU A 494 -16.19 23.63 -15.45
C LEU A 494 -14.97 22.97 -16.10
N ALA A 495 -15.04 22.68 -17.39
CA ALA A 495 -13.95 22.09 -18.17
C ALA A 495 -12.82 23.07 -18.57
N SER A 496 -12.84 24.31 -18.04
CA SER A 496 -11.87 25.35 -18.43
C SER A 496 -10.43 25.04 -18.01
N ASP A 497 -10.25 24.17 -17.01
CA ASP A 497 -8.93 23.65 -16.60
C ASP A 497 -8.46 22.45 -17.45
N GLY A 498 -9.24 22.05 -18.47
CA GLY A 498 -8.96 20.90 -19.32
C GLY A 498 -9.40 19.56 -18.74
N SER A 499 -10.14 19.57 -17.62
CA SER A 499 -10.64 18.36 -16.96
C SER A 499 -12.04 18.53 -16.39
N LEU A 500 -12.74 17.43 -16.15
CA LEU A 500 -13.96 17.40 -15.34
C LEU A 500 -13.71 16.48 -14.14
N SER A 501 -13.65 17.09 -12.95
CA SER A 501 -13.49 16.38 -11.69
C SER A 501 -14.79 15.70 -11.24
N ARG A 502 -14.70 14.91 -10.16
CA ARG A 502 -15.89 14.33 -9.51
C ARG A 502 -16.90 15.40 -9.12
N GLN A 503 -16.42 16.54 -8.61
CA GLN A 503 -17.29 17.64 -8.19
C GLN A 503 -17.94 18.33 -9.38
N ASP A 504 -17.19 18.55 -10.47
CA ASP A 504 -17.75 19.14 -11.69
C ASP A 504 -18.85 18.27 -12.29
N MET A 505 -18.64 16.94 -12.32
CA MET A 505 -19.68 16.01 -12.78
C MET A 505 -20.91 16.00 -11.86
N LEU A 506 -20.73 16.08 -10.54
CA LEU A 506 -21.83 16.26 -9.61
C LEU A 506 -22.59 17.58 -9.86
N ASP A 507 -21.88 18.65 -10.21
CA ASP A 507 -22.50 19.93 -10.55
C ASP A 507 -23.23 19.88 -11.90
N ILE A 508 -22.69 19.18 -12.89
CA ILE A 508 -23.39 18.89 -14.15
C ILE A 508 -24.66 18.09 -13.89
N PHE A 509 -24.59 16.95 -13.18
CA PHE A 509 -25.76 16.10 -12.88
C PHE A 509 -26.88 16.85 -12.17
N ARG A 510 -26.55 17.83 -11.31
CA ARG A 510 -27.54 18.67 -10.64
C ARG A 510 -28.24 19.65 -11.57
N ASN A 511 -27.59 20.06 -12.66
CA ASN A 511 -28.12 21.04 -13.62
C ASN A 511 -28.78 20.39 -14.85
N VAL A 512 -28.55 19.08 -15.10
CA VAL A 512 -29.26 18.26 -16.11
C VAL A 512 -30.71 17.93 -15.66
N GLN A 513 -31.31 18.73 -14.78
CA GLN A 513 -32.61 18.45 -14.17
C GLN A 513 -33.52 19.70 -14.26
N ASP A 514 -33.29 20.55 -15.25
CA ASP A 514 -33.73 21.95 -15.23
C ASP A 514 -35.26 22.11 -15.36
N ASN A 515 -35.96 21.07 -15.81
CA ASN A 515 -37.41 21.00 -16.02
C ASN A 515 -38.13 19.92 -15.17
N SER A 516 -37.59 19.56 -13.99
CA SER A 516 -38.12 18.52 -13.07
C SER A 516 -38.08 17.08 -13.57
N ALA A 517 -37.76 16.87 -14.84
CA ALA A 517 -37.61 15.57 -15.45
C ALA A 517 -36.49 15.63 -16.49
N ILE A 518 -35.78 14.51 -16.64
CA ILE A 518 -34.74 14.35 -17.65
C ILE A 518 -35.40 14.31 -19.03
N ASP A 519 -35.04 15.21 -19.93
CA ASP A 519 -35.54 15.27 -21.31
C ASP A 519 -34.59 14.62 -22.33
N THR A 520 -34.94 14.70 -23.61
CA THR A 520 -34.15 14.08 -24.69
C THR A 520 -32.81 14.78 -24.93
N ASN A 521 -32.74 16.11 -24.74
CA ASN A 521 -31.51 16.88 -24.92
C ASN A 521 -30.54 16.53 -23.79
N GLU A 522 -31.02 16.49 -22.56
CA GLU A 522 -30.26 16.14 -21.36
C GLU A 522 -29.64 14.73 -21.43
N VAL A 523 -30.41 13.71 -21.86
CA VAL A 523 -29.85 12.35 -22.10
C VAL A 523 -28.78 12.36 -23.19
N THR A 524 -28.97 13.17 -24.24
CA THR A 524 -28.03 13.26 -25.36
C THR A 524 -26.73 13.92 -24.89
N ASP A 525 -26.82 15.01 -24.13
CA ASP A 525 -25.70 15.77 -23.61
C ASP A 525 -24.87 14.93 -22.63
N LEU A 526 -25.51 14.21 -21.70
CA LEU A 526 -24.81 13.29 -20.79
C LEU A 526 -23.99 12.22 -21.52
N LYS A 527 -24.49 11.73 -22.67
CA LYS A 527 -23.76 10.76 -23.50
C LYS A 527 -22.63 11.43 -24.28
N ALA A 528 -22.85 12.63 -24.79
CA ALA A 528 -21.84 13.40 -25.51
C ALA A 528 -20.63 13.76 -24.63
N LEU A 529 -20.85 14.08 -23.35
CA LEU A 529 -19.78 14.33 -22.38
C LEU A 529 -18.84 13.13 -22.13
N LEU A 530 -19.28 11.93 -22.51
CA LEU A 530 -18.57 10.68 -22.28
C LEU A 530 -18.00 10.07 -23.57
N ASP A 531 -18.08 10.80 -24.67
CA ASP A 531 -17.45 10.42 -25.93
C ASP A 531 -15.93 10.25 -25.73
N THR A 532 -15.33 9.42 -26.57
CA THR A 532 -13.88 9.29 -26.72
C THR A 532 -13.20 10.57 -27.23
N SER A 533 -13.94 11.47 -27.88
CA SER A 533 -13.43 12.68 -28.54
C SER A 533 -13.91 13.97 -27.85
N THR A 534 -13.44 14.25 -26.63
CA THR A 534 -13.76 15.46 -25.83
C THR A 534 -12.56 16.41 -25.69
N PRO A 535 -12.77 17.72 -25.49
CA PRO A 535 -11.70 18.70 -25.27
C PRO A 535 -11.15 18.72 -23.84
N PHE A 536 -11.73 17.89 -22.96
CA PHE A 536 -11.37 17.74 -21.56
C PHE A 536 -11.12 16.26 -21.21
N SER A 537 -10.40 16.04 -20.13
CA SER A 537 -10.17 14.71 -19.55
C SER A 537 -11.05 14.45 -18.33
N MET A 538 -11.22 13.18 -17.95
CA MET A 538 -11.83 12.78 -16.69
C MET A 538 -10.94 11.70 -16.07
N GLN A 539 -10.86 11.66 -14.74
CA GLN A 539 -10.27 10.50 -14.07
C GLN A 539 -11.11 9.24 -14.34
N ASP A 540 -10.47 8.09 -14.53
CA ASP A 540 -11.14 6.81 -14.81
C ASP A 540 -12.35 6.51 -13.90
N PRO A 541 -12.28 6.63 -12.56
CA PRO A 541 -13.46 6.43 -11.70
C PRO A 541 -14.60 7.40 -12.04
N VAL A 542 -14.28 8.68 -12.27
CA VAL A 542 -15.28 9.71 -12.59
C VAL A 542 -15.93 9.40 -13.94
N LYS A 543 -15.15 9.04 -14.95
CA LYS A 543 -15.65 8.70 -16.29
C LYS A 543 -16.54 7.46 -16.26
N TRP A 544 -16.08 6.39 -15.60
CA TRP A 544 -16.81 5.13 -15.53
C TRP A 544 -18.12 5.26 -14.77
N LEU A 545 -18.11 5.93 -13.61
CA LEU A 545 -19.32 6.18 -12.82
C LEU A 545 -20.31 7.09 -13.58
N SER A 546 -19.80 8.12 -14.28
CA SER A 546 -20.63 9.00 -15.11
C SER A 546 -21.30 8.24 -16.25
N LYS A 547 -20.62 7.25 -16.84
CA LYS A 547 -21.20 6.35 -17.84
C LYS A 547 -22.36 5.53 -17.29
N GLN A 548 -22.28 5.08 -16.04
CA GLN A 548 -23.41 4.39 -15.41
C GLN A 548 -24.60 5.31 -15.16
N VAL A 549 -24.36 6.56 -14.76
CA VAL A 549 -25.42 7.58 -14.62
C VAL A 549 -26.06 7.88 -15.97
N ALA A 550 -25.27 8.16 -17.01
CA ALA A 550 -25.76 8.47 -18.35
C ALA A 550 -26.51 7.30 -19.02
N ASN A 551 -26.07 6.06 -18.80
CA ASN A 551 -26.74 4.87 -19.30
C ASN A 551 -28.05 4.55 -18.54
N GLY A 552 -28.11 4.89 -17.25
CA GLY A 552 -29.31 4.74 -16.44
C GLY A 552 -30.34 5.86 -16.67
N ALA A 553 -29.91 7.01 -17.19
CA ALA A 553 -30.77 8.14 -17.50
C ALA A 553 -31.72 7.82 -18.65
N SER A 554 -32.99 8.23 -18.52
CA SER A 554 -34.01 8.02 -19.55
C SER A 554 -34.94 9.22 -19.62
N THR A 555 -35.39 9.57 -20.83
CA THR A 555 -36.38 10.63 -21.06
C THR A 555 -37.64 10.40 -20.21
N GLY A 556 -38.08 11.43 -19.50
CA GLY A 556 -39.20 11.41 -18.56
C GLY A 556 -38.86 10.92 -17.15
N MET A 557 -37.60 10.58 -16.84
CA MET A 557 -37.17 10.26 -15.47
C MET A 557 -37.27 11.50 -14.59
N SER A 558 -37.97 11.43 -13.45
CA SER A 558 -38.04 12.55 -12.51
C SER A 558 -36.64 12.90 -11.96
N ALA A 559 -36.38 14.20 -11.73
CA ALA A 559 -35.18 14.71 -11.07
C ALA A 559 -34.85 13.96 -9.76
N THR A 560 -35.85 13.70 -8.92
CA THR A 560 -35.67 12.95 -7.66
C THR A 560 -35.13 11.54 -7.88
N ASN A 561 -35.68 10.77 -8.82
CA ASN A 561 -35.18 9.42 -9.12
C ASN A 561 -33.78 9.44 -9.74
N PHE A 562 -33.48 10.43 -10.57
CA PHE A 562 -32.14 10.59 -11.13
C PHE A 562 -31.12 10.84 -10.00
N GLU A 563 -31.42 11.78 -9.10
CA GLU A 563 -30.54 12.11 -7.97
C GLU A 563 -30.44 10.97 -6.95
N SER A 564 -31.55 10.38 -6.51
CA SER A 564 -31.54 9.39 -5.42
C SER A 564 -31.06 8.02 -5.86
N ASN A 565 -31.38 7.59 -7.10
CA ASN A 565 -31.17 6.21 -7.54
C ASN A 565 -29.96 6.05 -8.46
N LEU A 566 -29.62 7.08 -9.26
CA LEU A 566 -28.46 7.05 -10.14
C LEU A 566 -27.27 7.77 -9.51
N VAL A 567 -27.37 9.08 -9.28
CA VAL A 567 -26.28 9.87 -8.68
C VAL A 567 -25.96 9.36 -7.27
N GLY A 568 -27.01 9.09 -6.49
CA GLY A 568 -26.93 8.53 -5.15
C GLY A 568 -26.19 7.19 -5.10
N ARG A 569 -26.45 6.29 -6.05
CA ARG A 569 -25.80 4.99 -6.14
C ARG A 569 -24.35 5.10 -6.59
N TRP A 570 -24.10 5.86 -7.65
CA TRP A 570 -22.82 5.84 -8.35
C TRP A 570 -21.81 6.82 -7.74
N PHE A 571 -22.23 8.02 -7.36
CA PHE A 571 -21.33 9.06 -6.85
C PHE A 571 -21.41 9.24 -5.34
N LEU A 572 -22.58 9.12 -4.72
CA LEU A 572 -22.73 9.49 -3.30
C LEU A 572 -22.72 8.28 -2.34
N GLY A 573 -22.76 7.05 -2.86
CA GLY A 573 -22.82 5.84 -2.06
C GLY A 573 -24.06 5.77 -1.14
N THR A 574 -25.10 6.56 -1.42
CA THR A 574 -26.32 6.65 -0.61
C THR A 574 -27.28 5.48 -0.86
N VAL A 575 -27.08 4.74 -1.95
CA VAL A 575 -27.76 3.48 -2.22
C VAL A 575 -26.84 2.32 -1.88
N ALA A 576 -27.10 1.66 -0.74
CA ALA A 576 -26.35 0.50 -0.28
C ALA A 576 -26.84 -0.80 -0.97
N PRO A 577 -26.08 -1.92 -0.88
CA PRO A 577 -26.59 -3.24 -1.26
C PRO A 577 -27.95 -3.54 -0.62
N THR A 578 -28.72 -4.40 -1.27
CA THR A 578 -29.98 -4.90 -0.71
C THR A 578 -29.70 -5.49 0.69
N PRO A 579 -30.35 -4.99 1.75
CA PRO A 579 -30.02 -5.33 3.14
C PRO A 579 -30.59 -6.70 3.53
N VAL A 580 -30.24 -7.75 2.79
CA VAL A 580 -30.70 -9.11 3.03
C VAL A 580 -29.52 -10.08 2.92
N PHE A 581 -29.42 -11.01 3.87
CA PHE A 581 -28.55 -12.17 3.77
C PHE A 581 -29.31 -13.45 4.17
N ASN A 582 -29.42 -14.42 3.25
CA ASN A 582 -30.10 -15.70 3.45
C ASN A 582 -31.49 -15.56 4.11
N GLY A 583 -32.30 -14.61 3.62
CA GLY A 583 -33.66 -14.34 4.10
C GLY A 583 -33.75 -13.50 5.38
N SER A 584 -32.62 -13.12 5.99
CA SER A 584 -32.58 -12.23 7.14
C SER A 584 -32.32 -10.79 6.72
N ASN A 585 -33.11 -9.85 7.23
CA ASN A 585 -32.88 -8.42 7.03
C ASN A 585 -31.66 -7.93 7.80
N LEU A 586 -30.87 -7.06 7.17
CA LEU A 586 -29.66 -6.48 7.71
C LEU A 586 -29.93 -5.04 8.15
N THR A 587 -29.25 -4.61 9.22
CA THR A 587 -29.27 -3.22 9.67
C THR A 587 -27.94 -2.57 9.31
N TYR A 588 -28.04 -1.44 8.61
CA TYR A 588 -26.91 -0.58 8.32
C TYR A 588 -26.70 0.41 9.46
N THR A 589 -25.46 0.52 9.93
CA THR A 589 -25.06 1.49 10.95
C THR A 589 -23.94 2.36 10.41
N VAL A 590 -24.01 3.67 10.64
CA VAL A 590 -22.88 4.58 10.35
C VAL A 590 -21.75 4.26 11.31
N VAL A 591 -20.57 3.98 10.78
CA VAL A 591 -19.43 3.57 11.59
C VAL A 591 -18.36 4.65 11.76
N GLN A 592 -17.77 4.70 12.95
CA GLN A 592 -16.62 5.56 13.28
C GLN A 592 -15.30 4.82 13.09
N GLY A 593 -14.20 5.56 12.87
CA GLY A 593 -12.87 5.03 12.59
C GLY A 593 -12.16 5.72 11.42
N THR A 594 -10.92 5.32 11.14
CA THR A 594 -10.13 5.80 10.00
C THR A 594 -10.01 4.71 8.93
N LEU A 595 -9.77 5.10 7.68
CA LEU A 595 -9.72 4.13 6.57
C LEU A 595 -8.70 3.01 6.83
N PHE A 596 -7.48 3.37 7.23
CA PHE A 596 -6.36 2.45 7.43
C PHE A 596 -5.79 2.44 8.87
N GLY A 597 -6.58 2.84 9.87
CA GLY A 597 -6.10 2.90 11.26
C GLY A 597 -4.97 3.91 11.46
N THR A 598 -4.03 3.58 12.34
CA THR A 598 -2.82 4.36 12.62
C THR A 598 -1.70 4.15 11.60
N ALA A 599 -1.81 3.10 10.77
CA ALA A 599 -0.80 2.75 9.79
C ALA A 599 -0.88 3.59 8.50
N ASN A 600 -1.99 4.31 8.29
CA ASN A 600 -2.30 5.11 7.09
C ASN A 600 -2.24 4.36 5.75
N GLU A 601 -2.12 3.04 5.78
CA GLU A 601 -2.07 2.14 4.64
C GLU A 601 -2.64 0.78 5.03
N ALA A 602 -3.14 0.01 4.05
CA ALA A 602 -3.67 -1.33 4.31
C ALA A 602 -2.60 -2.24 4.96
N ARG A 603 -3.02 -2.99 5.99
CA ARG A 603 -2.21 -4.01 6.68
C ARG A 603 -2.93 -5.36 6.61
N ILE A 604 -2.17 -6.44 6.44
CA ILE A 604 -2.77 -7.77 6.29
C ILE A 604 -3.52 -8.21 7.56
N GLY A 605 -3.03 -7.79 8.74
CA GLY A 605 -3.67 -7.99 10.05
C GLY A 605 -5.00 -7.25 10.22
N ASP A 606 -5.37 -6.35 9.30
CA ASP A 606 -6.71 -5.76 9.31
C ASP A 606 -7.78 -6.77 8.81
N ILE A 607 -7.37 -7.79 8.06
CA ILE A 607 -8.26 -8.74 7.40
C ILE A 607 -8.71 -9.82 8.38
N ASP A 608 -9.90 -9.58 8.94
CA ASP A 608 -10.60 -10.48 9.83
C ASP A 608 -12.05 -10.68 9.37
N GLN A 609 -12.35 -11.91 8.94
CA GLN A 609 -13.66 -12.29 8.46
C GLN A 609 -14.75 -12.12 9.53
N GLY A 610 -15.89 -11.60 9.08
CA GLY A 610 -17.12 -11.49 9.85
C GLY A 610 -17.94 -12.78 9.83
N ARG A 611 -19.27 -12.64 9.71
CA ARG A 611 -20.21 -13.78 9.68
C ARG A 611 -20.61 -14.21 8.27
N LEU A 612 -20.12 -13.52 7.24
CA LEU A 612 -20.28 -13.93 5.85
C LEU A 612 -19.32 -15.08 5.53
N GLY A 613 -19.75 -16.03 4.70
CA GLY A 613 -18.91 -17.11 4.16
C GLY A 613 -18.05 -16.67 2.97
N ASN A 614 -17.45 -15.48 3.02
CA ASN A 614 -16.70 -14.86 1.91
C ASN A 614 -15.17 -15.07 2.01
N CYS A 615 -14.74 -16.17 2.61
CA CYS A 615 -13.33 -16.48 2.86
C CYS A 615 -12.46 -16.38 1.61
N ALA A 616 -12.94 -16.83 0.45
CA ALA A 616 -12.22 -16.72 -0.81
C ALA A 616 -11.94 -15.27 -1.24
N PHE A 617 -12.86 -14.33 -0.95
CA PHE A 617 -12.64 -12.91 -1.24
C PHE A 617 -11.59 -12.30 -0.30
N LEU A 618 -11.70 -12.57 1.00
CA LEU A 618 -10.73 -12.05 1.98
C LEU A 618 -9.34 -12.67 1.83
N ALA A 619 -9.27 -13.96 1.49
CA ALA A 619 -8.01 -14.61 1.14
C ALA A 619 -7.38 -14.02 -0.14
N ALA A 620 -8.20 -13.63 -1.11
CA ALA A 620 -7.71 -12.93 -2.29
C ALA A 620 -7.15 -11.53 -1.94
N LEU A 621 -7.80 -10.78 -1.06
CA LEU A 621 -7.24 -9.51 -0.53
C LEU A 621 -5.93 -9.75 0.24
N GLY A 622 -5.85 -10.80 1.07
CA GLY A 622 -4.63 -11.15 1.80
C GLY A 622 -3.47 -11.58 0.90
N ALA A 623 -3.77 -12.16 -0.28
CA ALA A 623 -2.77 -12.59 -1.24
C ALA A 623 -2.13 -11.43 -2.03
N THR A 624 -2.68 -10.20 -1.96
CA THR A 624 -2.10 -9.03 -2.64
C THR A 624 -1.02 -8.32 -1.83
N PHE A 625 -0.67 -8.85 -0.65
CA PHE A 625 0.43 -8.37 0.15
C PHE A 625 1.72 -9.05 -0.30
N GLY A 626 2.84 -8.32 -0.27
CA GLY A 626 4.17 -8.93 -0.44
C GLY A 626 4.46 -9.94 0.67
N ARG A 627 5.59 -10.67 0.59
CA ARG A 627 5.86 -11.79 1.49
C ARG A 627 5.66 -11.47 2.98
N GLN A 628 4.78 -12.21 3.66
CA GLN A 628 4.44 -12.04 5.08
C GLN A 628 4.58 -13.37 5.84
N SER A 629 5.08 -13.30 7.08
CA SER A 629 5.19 -14.47 7.97
C SER A 629 4.40 -14.34 9.29
N ASN A 630 3.92 -13.14 9.64
CA ASN A 630 3.14 -12.83 10.84
C ASN A 630 2.57 -11.40 10.75
N ASP A 631 1.73 -11.01 11.72
CA ASP A 631 1.17 -9.64 11.84
C ASP A 631 2.20 -8.57 12.28
N ALA A 632 3.44 -8.94 12.59
CA ALA A 632 4.52 -8.04 12.98
C ALA A 632 5.48 -7.66 11.83
N GLY A 633 5.32 -8.25 10.63
CA GLY A 633 6.20 -8.10 9.46
C GLY A 633 5.67 -7.17 8.36
N ASN A 634 4.83 -6.20 8.71
CA ASN A 634 3.84 -5.60 7.83
C ASN A 634 4.38 -4.83 6.62
N ALA A 635 4.33 -5.45 5.44
CA ALA A 635 4.35 -4.71 4.18
C ALA A 635 2.96 -4.13 3.89
N SER A 636 2.92 -2.98 3.24
CA SER A 636 1.69 -2.42 2.69
C SER A 636 1.29 -3.15 1.40
N SER A 637 0.00 -3.16 1.06
CA SER A 637 -0.45 -3.64 -0.25
C SER A 637 -0.71 -2.45 -1.18
N SER A 638 0.15 -2.26 -2.17
CA SER A 638 -0.05 -1.26 -3.23
C SER A 638 -1.33 -1.51 -4.03
N VAL A 639 -1.73 -2.78 -4.19
CA VAL A 639 -2.98 -3.17 -4.83
C VAL A 639 -4.18 -2.63 -4.05
N ILE A 640 -4.25 -2.85 -2.73
CA ILE A 640 -5.36 -2.35 -1.90
C ILE A 640 -5.32 -0.83 -1.78
N ASN A 641 -4.15 -0.24 -1.55
CA ASN A 641 -4.02 1.21 -1.42
C ASN A 641 -4.45 1.95 -2.70
N SER A 642 -4.14 1.40 -3.89
CA SER A 642 -4.59 1.97 -5.17
C SER A 642 -6.02 1.59 -5.57
N MET A 643 -6.60 0.56 -4.92
CA MET A 643 -7.98 0.12 -5.15
C MET A 643 -9.00 1.09 -4.55
N ILE A 644 -8.63 1.85 -3.52
CA ILE A 644 -9.53 2.69 -2.73
C ILE A 644 -9.19 4.16 -2.93
N THR A 645 -10.16 4.96 -3.36
CA THR A 645 -10.09 6.42 -3.39
C THR A 645 -10.97 6.98 -2.27
N ASP A 646 -10.37 7.71 -1.33
CA ASP A 646 -11.12 8.54 -0.38
C ASP A 646 -11.59 9.82 -1.10
N ASN A 647 -12.90 10.02 -1.18
CA ASN A 647 -13.48 11.15 -1.92
C ASN A 647 -13.52 12.45 -1.10
N GLY A 648 -13.09 12.43 0.18
CA GLY A 648 -13.04 13.62 1.05
C GLY A 648 -14.39 14.04 1.64
N ASP A 649 -15.48 13.32 1.34
CA ASP A 649 -16.86 13.61 1.75
C ASP A 649 -17.50 12.47 2.56
N ASN A 650 -16.68 11.63 3.20
CA ASN A 650 -17.07 10.38 3.88
C ASN A 650 -17.60 9.28 2.94
N THR A 651 -17.30 9.36 1.65
CA THR A 651 -17.52 8.28 0.69
C THR A 651 -16.19 7.77 0.14
N TYR A 652 -16.19 6.51 -0.28
CA TYR A 652 -15.02 5.81 -0.78
C TYR A 652 -15.36 5.15 -2.11
N THR A 653 -14.54 5.42 -3.13
CA THR A 653 -14.66 4.77 -4.45
C THR A 653 -13.72 3.57 -4.49
N ILE A 654 -14.26 2.37 -4.73
CA ILE A 654 -13.51 1.11 -4.78
C ILE A 654 -13.47 0.61 -6.22
N ARG A 655 -12.28 0.23 -6.69
CA ARG A 655 -12.04 -0.36 -8.02
C ARG A 655 -12.08 -1.89 -7.99
N PHE A 656 -12.81 -2.49 -8.92
CA PHE A 656 -12.74 -3.91 -9.28
C PHE A 656 -12.41 -4.04 -10.77
N TYR A 657 -12.18 -5.27 -11.25
CA TYR A 657 -11.94 -5.53 -12.66
C TYR A 657 -13.00 -6.46 -13.26
N SER A 658 -13.38 -6.19 -14.50
CA SER A 658 -14.25 -7.07 -15.28
C SER A 658 -13.52 -8.34 -15.71
N THR A 659 -14.26 -9.44 -15.79
CA THR A 659 -13.79 -10.74 -16.30
C THR A 659 -14.60 -11.20 -17.51
N THR A 660 -15.43 -10.33 -18.08
CA THR A 660 -16.25 -10.66 -19.24
C THR A 660 -15.36 -10.76 -20.47
N ALA A 661 -15.63 -11.72 -21.36
CA ALA A 661 -14.88 -11.88 -22.61
C ALA A 661 -14.95 -10.62 -23.51
N SER A 662 -16.02 -9.82 -23.37
CA SER A 662 -16.22 -8.57 -24.12
C SER A 662 -15.41 -7.40 -23.57
N ASP A 663 -14.92 -7.47 -22.34
CA ASP A 663 -14.14 -6.40 -21.71
C ASP A 663 -13.24 -6.95 -20.58
N PRO A 664 -12.22 -7.75 -20.91
CA PRO A 664 -11.37 -8.40 -19.90
C PRO A 664 -10.43 -7.37 -19.28
N GLY A 665 -10.44 -7.26 -17.95
CA GLY A 665 -9.54 -6.37 -17.22
C GLY A 665 -9.96 -4.90 -17.19
N GLU A 666 -11.18 -4.55 -17.66
CA GLU A 666 -11.73 -3.19 -17.51
C GLU A 666 -11.84 -2.84 -16.02
N ALA A 667 -11.30 -1.69 -15.62
CA ALA A 667 -11.52 -1.17 -14.27
C ALA A 667 -12.97 -0.69 -14.12
N GLN A 668 -13.66 -1.22 -13.11
CA GLN A 668 -15.04 -0.90 -12.76
C GLN A 668 -15.08 -0.34 -11.34
N TYR A 669 -15.96 0.61 -11.07
CA TYR A 669 -15.89 1.39 -9.84
C TYR A 669 -17.22 1.37 -9.09
N VAL A 670 -17.15 1.46 -7.76
CA VAL A 670 -18.34 1.56 -6.93
C VAL A 670 -18.08 2.51 -5.77
N THR A 671 -18.99 3.44 -5.53
CA THR A 671 -18.90 4.36 -4.39
C THR A 671 -19.74 3.83 -3.23
N VAL A 672 -19.14 3.80 -2.04
CA VAL A 672 -19.81 3.44 -0.79
C VAL A 672 -19.62 4.51 0.27
N ASP A 673 -20.64 4.72 1.09
CA ASP A 673 -20.52 5.51 2.32
C ASP A 673 -20.19 4.65 3.55
N ARG A 674 -20.14 5.30 4.72
CA ARG A 674 -19.78 4.71 6.01
C ARG A 674 -20.88 3.86 6.67
N ARG A 675 -22.00 3.58 6.00
CA ARG A 675 -23.02 2.68 6.54
C ARG A 675 -22.62 1.23 6.30
N ILE A 676 -22.35 0.47 7.36
CA ILE A 676 -21.93 -0.95 7.30
C ILE A 676 -23.00 -1.85 7.92
N ALA A 677 -23.22 -3.03 7.34
CA ALA A 677 -24.04 -4.09 7.91
C ALA A 677 -23.29 -4.78 9.06
N THR A 678 -23.17 -4.09 10.19
CA THR A 678 -22.29 -4.47 11.33
C THR A 678 -22.58 -5.85 11.91
N GLY A 679 -23.80 -6.38 11.74
CA GLY A 679 -24.17 -7.71 12.19
C GLY A 679 -23.57 -8.87 11.38
N ILE A 680 -22.97 -8.60 10.20
CA ILE A 680 -22.39 -9.63 9.33
C ILE A 680 -21.00 -9.28 8.78
N ALA A 681 -20.67 -7.99 8.67
CA ALA A 681 -19.48 -7.53 7.98
C ALA A 681 -18.17 -7.98 8.64
N SER A 682 -17.08 -7.92 7.88
CA SER A 682 -15.71 -8.09 8.40
C SER A 682 -15.45 -7.23 9.64
N LYS A 683 -14.63 -7.75 10.54
CA LYS A 683 -14.31 -7.08 11.80
C LYS A 683 -13.53 -5.79 11.51
N ARG A 684 -13.64 -4.84 12.44
CA ARG A 684 -13.02 -3.52 12.35
C ARG A 684 -12.03 -3.37 13.49
N ASN A 685 -10.86 -3.99 13.31
CA ASN A 685 -9.81 -4.04 14.32
C ASN A 685 -9.34 -2.60 14.62
N ASN A 686 -9.46 -2.18 15.88
CA ASN A 686 -9.12 -0.82 16.33
C ASN A 686 -9.76 0.31 15.51
N GLY A 687 -10.96 0.09 14.96
CA GLY A 687 -11.65 1.10 14.15
C GLY A 687 -11.13 1.27 12.72
N VAL A 688 -10.27 0.37 12.24
CA VAL A 688 -9.90 0.29 10.81
C VAL A 688 -11.13 -0.04 9.97
N LEU A 689 -11.30 0.66 8.84
CA LEU A 689 -12.54 0.57 8.05
C LEU A 689 -12.41 -0.12 6.70
N TRP A 690 -11.22 -0.12 6.10
CA TRP A 690 -11.07 -0.48 4.68
C TRP A 690 -11.62 -1.88 4.36
N VAL A 691 -11.42 -2.89 5.21
CA VAL A 691 -11.89 -4.26 4.95
C VAL A 691 -13.42 -4.31 4.84
N ALA A 692 -14.13 -3.71 5.79
CA ALA A 692 -15.58 -3.68 5.79
C ALA A 692 -16.16 -2.82 4.65
N LEU A 693 -15.47 -1.72 4.29
CA LEU A 693 -15.86 -0.87 3.16
C LEU A 693 -15.67 -1.59 1.82
N VAL A 694 -14.54 -2.26 1.63
CA VAL A 694 -14.23 -3.05 0.43
C VAL A 694 -15.17 -4.26 0.31
N GLU A 695 -15.52 -4.92 1.42
CA GLU A 695 -16.53 -5.99 1.44
C GLU A 695 -17.93 -5.49 1.06
N LYS A 696 -18.37 -4.33 1.60
CA LYS A 696 -19.62 -3.69 1.20
C LYS A 696 -19.61 -3.30 -0.28
N ALA A 697 -18.51 -2.70 -0.74
CA ALA A 697 -18.31 -2.33 -2.14
C ALA A 697 -18.41 -3.56 -3.05
N TYR A 698 -17.78 -4.67 -2.64
CA TYR A 698 -17.85 -5.93 -3.38
C TYR A 698 -19.29 -6.46 -3.45
N ALA A 699 -20.04 -6.45 -2.35
CA ALA A 699 -21.46 -6.81 -2.38
C ALA A 699 -22.27 -5.89 -3.33
N GLN A 700 -22.06 -4.57 -3.28
CA GLN A 700 -22.79 -3.59 -4.10
C GLN A 700 -22.50 -3.77 -5.59
N TRP A 701 -21.23 -3.94 -5.92
CA TRP A 701 -20.79 -4.15 -7.30
C TRP A 701 -21.29 -5.48 -7.86
N ARG A 702 -21.23 -6.56 -7.06
CA ARG A 702 -21.78 -7.87 -7.44
C ARG A 702 -23.30 -7.85 -7.62
N GLU A 703 -24.02 -7.12 -6.77
CA GLU A 703 -25.48 -6.95 -6.92
C GLU A 703 -25.87 -6.27 -8.23
N TRP A 704 -25.18 -5.18 -8.57
CA TRP A 704 -25.38 -4.50 -9.85
C TRP A 704 -25.04 -5.41 -11.05
N LYS A 705 -23.92 -6.10 -10.98
CA LYS A 705 -23.40 -6.93 -12.07
C LYS A 705 -24.22 -8.20 -12.31
N ASP A 706 -24.61 -8.88 -11.24
CA ASP A 706 -25.21 -10.22 -11.31
C ASP A 706 -26.74 -10.20 -11.07
N GLY A 707 -27.31 -9.04 -10.71
CA GLY A 707 -28.77 -8.85 -10.57
C GLY A 707 -29.41 -9.59 -9.40
N GLN A 708 -28.64 -9.93 -8.36
CA GLN A 708 -29.09 -10.67 -7.16
C GLN A 708 -28.60 -9.95 -5.89
N PRO A 709 -29.27 -10.11 -4.73
CA PRO A 709 -28.85 -9.45 -3.49
C PRO A 709 -27.37 -9.68 -3.18
N GLY A 710 -26.61 -8.60 -3.03
CA GLY A 710 -25.14 -8.62 -3.03
C GLY A 710 -24.53 -9.49 -1.94
N TYR A 711 -25.06 -9.42 -0.71
CA TYR A 711 -24.57 -10.23 0.38
C TYR A 711 -24.86 -11.73 0.22
N ASN A 712 -25.93 -12.11 -0.49
CA ASN A 712 -26.17 -13.52 -0.83
C ASN A 712 -25.13 -14.04 -1.82
N LEU A 713 -24.68 -13.19 -2.76
CA LEU A 713 -23.67 -13.55 -3.75
C LEU A 713 -22.28 -13.75 -3.14
N ILE A 714 -21.90 -12.90 -2.20
CA ILE A 714 -20.54 -12.94 -1.61
C ILE A 714 -20.47 -13.82 -0.36
N GLY A 715 -21.59 -14.00 0.35
CA GLY A 715 -21.65 -14.61 1.68
C GLY A 715 -21.82 -16.12 1.73
N ASN A 716 -22.00 -16.80 0.60
CA ASN A 716 -22.28 -18.24 0.52
C ASN A 716 -21.11 -19.05 -0.11
N GLY A 717 -19.88 -18.54 0.00
CA GLY A 717 -18.69 -19.13 -0.62
C GLY A 717 -18.47 -18.65 -2.06
N ASP A 718 -17.21 -18.71 -2.50
CA ASP A 718 -16.80 -18.40 -3.87
C ASP A 718 -15.66 -19.36 -4.27
N SER A 719 -15.36 -19.42 -5.57
CA SER A 719 -14.13 -19.99 -6.11
C SER A 719 -12.90 -19.16 -5.70
N LEU A 720 -11.72 -19.77 -5.70
CA LEU A 720 -10.45 -19.06 -5.47
C LEU A 720 -10.11 -18.08 -6.59
N SER A 721 -10.47 -18.44 -7.82
CA SER A 721 -10.09 -17.70 -9.04
C SER A 721 -10.86 -16.40 -9.22
N ARG A 722 -12.17 -16.40 -8.96
CA ARG A 722 -13.03 -15.27 -9.31
C ARG A 722 -12.72 -13.99 -8.51
N PRO A 723 -12.65 -14.00 -7.17
CA PRO A 723 -12.31 -12.80 -6.40
C PRO A 723 -10.92 -12.26 -6.75
N LEU A 724 -9.95 -13.15 -6.96
CA LEU A 724 -8.58 -12.78 -7.29
C LEU A 724 -8.49 -12.01 -8.63
N ARG A 725 -9.23 -12.45 -9.66
CA ARG A 725 -9.35 -11.71 -10.94
C ARG A 725 -10.03 -10.36 -10.75
N PHE A 726 -11.08 -10.29 -9.94
CA PHE A 726 -11.78 -9.03 -9.70
C PHE A 726 -10.93 -8.00 -8.95
N ILE A 727 -9.97 -8.43 -8.14
CA ILE A 727 -9.07 -7.53 -7.41
C ILE A 727 -7.90 -7.08 -8.29
N ILE A 728 -7.27 -8.02 -9.01
CA ILE A 728 -5.99 -7.81 -9.71
C ILE A 728 -6.15 -7.48 -11.20
N GLY A 729 -7.23 -7.93 -11.85
CA GLY A 729 -7.52 -7.62 -13.26
C GLY A 729 -6.75 -8.44 -14.27
N GLN A 730 -6.04 -9.47 -13.81
CA GLN A 730 -5.30 -10.41 -14.64
C GLN A 730 -5.93 -11.81 -14.55
N ASP A 731 -5.69 -12.63 -15.57
CA ASP A 731 -6.12 -14.02 -15.56
C ASP A 731 -5.31 -14.85 -14.56
N ASN A 732 -5.93 -15.86 -13.95
CA ASN A 732 -5.22 -16.82 -13.10
C ASN A 732 -4.91 -18.12 -13.81
N THR A 733 -3.85 -18.75 -13.34
CA THR A 733 -3.58 -20.16 -13.60
C THR A 733 -3.93 -20.98 -12.36
N ASN A 734 -4.69 -22.06 -12.57
CA ASN A 734 -5.02 -23.01 -11.51
C ASN A 734 -4.15 -24.25 -11.67
N TYR A 735 -3.43 -24.60 -10.61
CA TYR A 735 -2.58 -25.79 -10.57
C TYR A 735 -3.19 -26.79 -9.61
N ALA A 736 -3.43 -28.01 -10.08
CA ALA A 736 -3.82 -29.11 -9.20
C ALA A 736 -2.69 -29.36 -8.18
N MET A 737 -3.03 -29.82 -6.96
CA MET A 737 -2.03 -29.99 -5.89
C MET A 737 -0.88 -30.95 -6.30
N SER A 738 -1.13 -31.88 -7.21
CA SER A 738 -0.10 -32.75 -7.79
C SER A 738 0.96 -31.99 -8.60
N GLN A 739 0.60 -30.85 -9.21
CA GLN A 739 1.46 -30.01 -10.04
C GLN A 739 2.22 -28.94 -9.23
N VAL A 740 1.79 -28.69 -7.98
CA VAL A 740 2.40 -27.67 -7.13
C VAL A 740 3.76 -28.16 -6.61
N SER A 741 4.79 -27.36 -6.85
CA SER A 741 6.15 -27.51 -6.31
C SER A 741 6.52 -26.32 -5.41
N PHE A 742 7.46 -26.52 -4.51
CA PHE A 742 7.97 -25.44 -3.66
C PHE A 742 8.58 -24.30 -4.50
N SER A 743 9.37 -24.64 -5.52
CA SER A 743 9.99 -23.66 -6.43
C SER A 743 8.97 -22.84 -7.21
N MET A 744 7.81 -23.42 -7.56
CA MET A 744 6.72 -22.69 -8.22
C MET A 744 6.15 -21.61 -7.30
N LEU A 745 5.86 -21.95 -6.05
CA LEU A 745 5.37 -20.99 -5.05
C LEU A 745 6.40 -19.89 -4.77
N ASP A 746 7.68 -20.28 -4.64
CA ASP A 746 8.78 -19.35 -4.40
C ASP A 746 8.97 -18.36 -5.54
N THR A 747 8.99 -18.86 -6.77
CA THR A 747 9.12 -18.03 -7.97
C THR A 747 7.95 -17.07 -8.11
N ALA A 748 6.71 -17.55 -7.93
CA ALA A 748 5.52 -16.72 -8.02
C ALA A 748 5.53 -15.59 -6.98
N LEU A 749 5.81 -15.91 -5.70
CA LEU A 749 5.89 -14.90 -4.64
C LEU A 749 7.07 -13.93 -4.83
N ALA A 750 8.21 -14.40 -5.38
CA ALA A 750 9.34 -13.53 -5.69
C ALA A 750 9.02 -12.53 -6.82
N ASN A 751 8.15 -12.92 -7.76
CA ASN A 751 7.66 -12.07 -8.84
C ASN A 751 6.48 -11.16 -8.40
N GLY A 752 6.10 -11.19 -7.12
CA GLY A 752 4.98 -10.40 -6.60
C GLY A 752 3.60 -10.92 -7.03
N GLN A 753 3.50 -12.18 -7.47
CA GLN A 753 2.24 -12.80 -7.86
C GLN A 753 1.41 -13.19 -6.62
N ALA A 754 0.10 -13.08 -6.75
CA ALA A 754 -0.83 -13.40 -5.68
C ALA A 754 -1.22 -14.88 -5.72
N ILE A 755 -1.14 -15.56 -4.58
CA ILE A 755 -1.41 -16.99 -4.49
C ILE A 755 -2.50 -17.27 -3.45
N THR A 756 -3.54 -17.99 -3.87
CA THR A 756 -4.59 -18.49 -2.97
C THR A 756 -4.71 -20.01 -3.06
N THR A 757 -5.14 -20.64 -1.96
CA THR A 757 -5.38 -22.08 -1.86
C THR A 757 -6.60 -22.36 -0.98
N ALA A 758 -7.09 -23.59 -0.97
CA ALA A 758 -8.20 -23.99 -0.11
C ALA A 758 -8.16 -25.47 0.25
N ARG A 759 -8.84 -25.77 1.36
CA ARG A 759 -9.23 -27.12 1.72
C ARG A 759 -10.71 -27.35 1.42
N GLY A 760 -11.00 -28.39 0.65
CA GLY A 760 -12.35 -28.89 0.43
C GLY A 760 -12.76 -29.93 1.48
N GLY A 761 -14.05 -29.98 1.84
CA GLY A 761 -14.56 -30.94 2.81
C GLY A 761 -14.29 -30.54 4.26
N GLY A 762 -14.18 -31.51 5.17
CA GLY A 762 -14.02 -31.27 6.61
C GLY A 762 -12.63 -30.74 7.00
N ASP A 763 -12.43 -30.51 8.28
CA ASP A 763 -11.14 -30.07 8.80
C ASP A 763 -10.06 -31.15 8.66
N SER A 764 -8.81 -30.71 8.61
CA SER A 764 -7.65 -31.60 8.74
C SER A 764 -7.05 -31.54 10.14
N LYS A 765 -5.94 -32.25 10.34
CA LYS A 765 -5.09 -32.05 11.52
C LYS A 765 -4.60 -30.60 11.62
N TYR A 766 -4.29 -29.94 10.50
CA TYR A 766 -3.55 -28.67 10.52
C TYR A 766 -4.40 -27.42 10.27
N ILE A 767 -5.40 -27.51 9.41
CA ILE A 767 -6.20 -26.37 8.94
C ILE A 767 -7.70 -26.68 8.89
N VAL A 768 -8.50 -25.61 8.83
CA VAL A 768 -9.96 -25.64 8.72
C VAL A 768 -10.39 -26.06 7.30
N GLY A 769 -11.46 -26.85 7.21
CA GLY A 769 -12.05 -27.33 5.98
C GLY A 769 -13.08 -26.39 5.37
N SER A 770 -13.39 -26.60 4.09
CA SER A 770 -14.31 -25.77 3.30
C SER A 770 -13.96 -24.28 3.39
N HIS A 771 -12.66 -23.99 3.39
CA HIS A 771 -12.11 -22.69 3.73
C HIS A 771 -10.90 -22.33 2.86
N ALA A 772 -10.78 -21.04 2.54
CA ALA A 772 -9.75 -20.48 1.67
C ALA A 772 -8.65 -19.77 2.49
N TYR A 773 -7.43 -19.80 1.96
CA TYR A 773 -6.22 -19.26 2.56
C TYR A 773 -5.41 -18.47 1.53
N SER A 774 -4.74 -17.41 1.98
CA SER A 774 -3.67 -16.76 1.21
C SER A 774 -2.37 -17.54 1.43
N VAL A 775 -1.57 -17.77 0.39
CA VAL A 775 -0.18 -18.23 0.57
C VAL A 775 0.68 -16.98 0.60
N THR A 776 1.28 -16.68 1.76
CA THR A 776 1.91 -15.38 2.00
C THR A 776 3.43 -15.44 2.00
N ASN A 777 4.05 -16.60 2.19
CA ASN A 777 5.50 -16.75 2.08
C ASN A 777 5.88 -18.22 1.86
N VAL A 778 7.09 -18.45 1.36
CA VAL A 778 7.77 -19.74 1.42
C VAL A 778 9.23 -19.52 1.76
N TYR A 779 9.81 -20.43 2.53
CA TYR A 779 11.21 -20.34 2.93
C TYR A 779 11.79 -21.73 3.23
N VAL A 780 13.11 -21.82 3.27
CA VAL A 780 13.82 -23.02 3.74
C VAL A 780 14.36 -22.69 5.11
N ASN A 781 14.00 -23.49 6.12
CA ASN A 781 14.47 -23.25 7.50
C ASN A 781 15.93 -23.70 7.68
N SER A 782 16.50 -23.46 8.86
CA SER A 782 17.90 -23.79 9.17
C SER A 782 18.23 -25.29 9.08
N SER A 783 17.22 -26.18 9.17
CA SER A 783 17.37 -27.62 8.96
C SER A 783 17.27 -28.05 7.50
N GLY A 784 17.09 -27.12 6.56
CA GLY A 784 16.92 -27.43 5.13
C GLY A 784 15.50 -27.86 4.75
N GLU A 785 14.54 -27.79 5.67
CA GLU A 785 13.15 -28.14 5.40
C GLU A 785 12.44 -26.99 4.70
N GLN A 786 11.71 -27.32 3.63
CA GLN A 786 10.87 -26.40 2.87
C GLN A 786 9.57 -26.10 3.64
N ARG A 787 9.28 -24.82 3.85
CA ARG A 787 8.18 -24.32 4.66
C ARG A 787 7.30 -23.34 3.88
N VAL A 788 5.99 -23.41 4.08
CA VAL A 788 4.98 -22.56 3.45
C VAL A 788 4.19 -21.85 4.54
N ILE A 789 4.11 -20.52 4.44
CA ILE A 789 3.27 -19.70 5.30
C ILE A 789 1.92 -19.46 4.60
N LEU A 790 0.85 -19.78 5.33
CA LEU A 790 -0.53 -19.47 4.96
C LEU A 790 -1.10 -18.39 5.87
N ARG A 791 -2.05 -17.61 5.37
CA ARG A 791 -2.90 -16.76 6.19
C ARG A 791 -4.36 -17.18 6.11
N ASN A 792 -4.93 -17.47 7.28
CA ASN A 792 -6.34 -17.66 7.50
C ASN A 792 -7.06 -16.30 7.55
N PRO A 793 -8.00 -16.00 6.64
CA PRO A 793 -8.72 -14.73 6.64
C PRO A 793 -9.65 -14.53 7.85
N TRP A 794 -9.80 -15.51 8.74
CA TRP A 794 -10.51 -15.34 10.03
C TRP A 794 -9.73 -14.49 11.05
N GLY A 795 -8.45 -14.22 10.80
CA GLY A 795 -7.56 -13.52 11.74
C GLY A 795 -7.10 -14.39 12.91
N VAL A 796 -7.28 -15.71 12.80
CA VAL A 796 -6.91 -16.71 13.82
C VAL A 796 -6.39 -17.96 13.14
N ASP A 797 -5.42 -18.65 13.72
CA ASP A 797 -4.73 -19.77 13.06
C ASP A 797 -5.68 -20.95 12.83
N GLY A 798 -6.69 -21.08 13.69
CA GLY A 798 -7.71 -22.12 13.61
C GLY A 798 -7.28 -23.40 14.29
N ARG A 799 -6.78 -24.39 13.54
CA ARG A 799 -6.51 -25.76 14.04
C ARG A 799 -5.09 -25.95 14.58
N THR A 800 -4.09 -25.39 13.91
CA THR A 800 -2.68 -25.43 14.36
C THR A 800 -2.33 -24.10 14.98
N GLN A 801 -2.03 -24.06 16.27
CA GLN A 801 -1.52 -22.87 16.94
C GLN A 801 -0.03 -23.06 17.22
N ILE A 802 0.81 -22.46 16.38
CA ILE A 802 2.26 -22.41 16.58
C ILE A 802 2.64 -20.94 16.58
N GLY A 803 2.97 -20.40 17.75
CA GLY A 803 3.28 -18.98 17.91
C GLY A 803 2.06 -18.16 18.34
N ALA A 804 1.97 -16.92 17.85
CA ALA A 804 0.86 -16.02 18.13
C ALA A 804 -0.36 -16.41 17.29
N ASN A 805 -1.55 -16.33 17.88
CA ASN A 805 -2.81 -16.60 17.16
C ASN A 805 -3.22 -15.37 16.34
N ASP A 806 -2.55 -15.18 15.21
CA ASP A 806 -2.65 -14.01 14.32
C ASP A 806 -3.17 -14.38 12.91
N GLY A 807 -3.53 -15.65 12.72
CA GLY A 807 -4.03 -16.15 11.45
C GLY A 807 -2.93 -16.68 10.54
N PHE A 808 -1.65 -16.61 10.92
CA PHE A 808 -0.57 -17.20 10.13
C PHE A 808 -0.30 -18.65 10.54
N LEU A 809 -0.17 -19.51 9.55
CA LEU A 809 0.16 -20.92 9.74
C LEU A 809 1.45 -21.24 9.00
N ASP A 810 2.41 -21.82 9.71
CA ASP A 810 3.67 -22.27 9.13
C ASP A 810 3.68 -23.79 9.03
N LEU A 811 3.63 -24.30 7.79
CA LEU A 811 3.54 -25.73 7.49
C LEU A 811 4.76 -26.17 6.70
N SER A 812 5.20 -27.42 6.88
CA SER A 812 6.16 -28.00 5.95
C SER A 812 5.52 -28.16 4.57
N PHE A 813 6.32 -28.17 3.52
CA PHE A 813 5.77 -28.31 2.17
C PHE A 813 5.03 -29.65 1.98
N SER A 814 5.44 -30.71 2.69
CA SER A 814 4.69 -31.98 2.73
C SER A 814 3.35 -31.84 3.45
N GLU A 815 3.31 -31.19 4.62
CA GLU A 815 2.07 -30.91 5.35
C GLU A 815 1.11 -30.05 4.50
N PHE A 816 1.63 -29.03 3.82
CA PHE A 816 0.86 -28.22 2.87
C PHE A 816 0.21 -29.08 1.78
N LYS A 817 0.98 -29.96 1.12
CA LYS A 817 0.45 -30.82 0.04
C LYS A 817 -0.52 -31.89 0.53
N GLU A 818 -0.30 -32.43 1.74
CA GLU A 818 -1.21 -33.41 2.36
C GLU A 818 -2.56 -32.77 2.71
N THR A 819 -2.51 -31.50 3.12
CA THR A 819 -3.63 -30.86 3.79
C THR A 819 -4.57 -30.13 2.84
N LEU A 820 -4.03 -29.44 1.83
CA LEU A 820 -4.78 -28.62 0.89
C LEU A 820 -5.25 -29.48 -0.30
N THR A 821 -6.52 -29.37 -0.69
CA THR A 821 -7.12 -30.29 -1.67
C THR A 821 -7.50 -29.63 -2.99
N TYR A 822 -7.65 -28.29 -3.03
CA TYR A 822 -8.09 -27.56 -4.23
C TYR A 822 -6.94 -27.14 -5.17
N GLY A 823 -5.68 -27.40 -4.82
CA GLY A 823 -4.54 -26.88 -5.57
C GLY A 823 -4.16 -25.46 -5.16
N VAL A 824 -3.53 -24.71 -6.06
CA VAL A 824 -3.27 -23.27 -5.90
C VAL A 824 -3.74 -22.49 -7.13
N THR A 825 -4.22 -21.28 -6.90
CA THR A 825 -4.55 -20.30 -7.92
C THR A 825 -3.51 -19.19 -7.85
N ILE A 826 -2.82 -18.93 -8.96
CA ILE A 826 -1.77 -17.91 -9.08
C ILE A 826 -2.18 -16.86 -10.11
N VAL A 827 -2.02 -15.58 -9.77
CA VAL A 827 -2.15 -14.42 -10.67
C VAL A 827 -0.84 -13.65 -10.68
#